data_AF-A0A9P9YS67-F1
#
_entry.id   AF-A0A9P9YS67-F1
#
_cell.length_a   1.000
_cell.length_b   1.000
_cell.length_c   1.000
_cell.angle_alpha   90.00
_cell.angle_beta   90.00
_cell.angle_gamma   90.00
#
_symmetry.space_group_name_H-M   'P 1'
#
loop_
_entity.id
_entity.type
_entity.pdbx_description
1 polymer ?
#
loop_
_entity_poly.entity_id
_entity_poly.type
_entity_poly.pdbx_seq_one_letter_code
_entity_poly.pdbx_strand_id
1 'polypeptide(L)'
;MDFDEFREFGHASIEFLINYLSGIRERDVLPTTTPYAVINQLPKEIPEQPDHWREVLKDLENIILPGLTHWQSPYFNAFFPSSSSAGSIIGELLIAGIGVLGFSWNVKSANRKRYRNIVSEMDAKEFREFGKAAVDFIADYLENIRDDEVLPNVEPGYLLDLLPTEMPEEPESWREVLGDINRVIKPGITHWQSPNMHAYYPTSTSYPSIVGEMLASGFGIIGFSWICSPACTELEVVVMDWLAKFLKLPQHFQHASDGPGGGVIQGSASEAVLVAVLAAREQAVVSYRESHPEVSESEVRGRLVAYSSDQSNSCIEKAGVLAAMPIRLLPAGEDFVLRGETLRQAIQEDVTAGRIPVICIATLGTTGTCAYDDIETLSAVCEEFKVWLHVDAAYAGGAFALDECSDLRKGLDRVDSLNFNLHKFMLVNFDCSAMWLRDANKVVDSFNVDRIYLKHKHEGQSQIPDFRHWQIPLGRRFRALKVWITFRTLGAEGLRNHVRQHIELAKQFEQLVVKDSRFEMVAPRALGLVCFRPKGGNEITTQLLQRLMDRKKIYMVKAEHAGRQFLRFVVCGMGTKESDIEFAWTEIESQLTGLQEEQSLLARKSGNMADLTQHFQIHLTTENATHEKSHYKLASRRSLYNARVFQADHTGDQQHHSPDLEAARQNARIVVIGAGLAGLSAAQHLLSHGFRRTVILEATDRYGGRINTQRFGDTYCELGAKWVKIDGSQDSMYELLRNTEGLGKQIRQPERPTYVQVEQEGGHIKPAMVELIDTLFRQLCRGFKLSDRFKTGRDFHSLDNVMNYFRTESDRIIGASFPQPEDQVAAREIFQSLFKEFGSILGCCLEYVNIEHITKCPVQQEQRPLYVPTGLDNVVDDLIQQLDKEQVQIGKPVGQIQWTPAPQKSVGCLDGSLYSADHIICTLPLGVLKSFAGVLFRPTLPLDKMMAIRNLGFGNPLKIYLSYKKPIKRWLKSNLRPLGTLVNPILDQQAERNWTQQVVEISQVPSSQHVLEVHVGGGYYEEIEKLPDDKLLEQITGLLRRCISNHLVPYPQELLRSNWSTSACYLGGRPYFSTSSSARDVQRLAAPLGERSPSLLFAGDATSLKGFGTIDAARSSGIREAQRIIDFYLNCKHCL
;
A
#
# COMPACT_ATOMS: atom_id res chain seq x y z
N MET A 1 -21.89 24.25 24.12
CA MET A 1 -22.75 23.08 23.87
C MET A 1 -22.16 21.86 24.52
N ASP A 2 -22.77 21.42 25.62
CA ASP A 2 -22.53 20.10 26.21
C ASP A 2 -23.40 19.04 25.51
N PHE A 3 -23.34 17.80 26.00
CA PHE A 3 -24.02 16.67 25.39
C PHE A 3 -25.55 16.75 25.51
N ASP A 4 -26.08 17.27 26.63
CA ASP A 4 -27.52 17.39 26.84
C ASP A 4 -28.11 18.50 25.96
N GLU A 5 -27.40 19.62 25.85
CA GLU A 5 -27.75 20.69 24.92
C GLU A 5 -27.70 20.20 23.46
N PHE A 6 -26.73 19.34 23.09
CA PHE A 6 -26.69 18.70 21.78
C PHE A 6 -27.88 17.78 21.53
N ARG A 7 -28.27 16.94 22.51
CA ARG A 7 -29.45 16.07 22.38
C ARG A 7 -30.71 16.91 22.19
N GLU A 8 -30.91 17.95 23.00
CA GLU A 8 -32.05 18.87 22.85
C GLU A 8 -32.07 19.51 21.46
N PHE A 9 -30.94 20.06 21.00
CA PHE A 9 -30.85 20.73 19.72
C PHE A 9 -31.03 19.77 18.54
N GLY A 10 -30.41 18.59 18.59
CA GLY A 10 -30.53 17.54 17.58
C GLY A 10 -31.95 17.02 17.48
N HIS A 11 -32.60 16.70 18.62
CA HIS A 11 -33.99 16.25 18.66
C HIS A 11 -34.93 17.33 18.12
N ALA A 12 -34.75 18.59 18.53
CA ALA A 12 -35.55 19.71 18.02
C ALA A 12 -35.37 19.91 16.49
N SER A 13 -34.17 19.65 15.97
CA SER A 13 -33.88 19.74 14.54
C SER A 13 -34.50 18.60 13.74
N ILE A 14 -34.59 17.38 14.30
CA ILE A 14 -35.37 16.27 13.73
C ILE A 14 -36.86 16.63 13.67
N GLU A 15 -37.39 17.20 14.75
CA GLU A 15 -38.79 17.68 14.81
C GLU A 15 -39.06 18.76 13.75
N PHE A 16 -38.15 19.71 13.62
CA PHE A 16 -38.20 20.76 12.60
C PHE A 16 -38.24 20.17 11.18
N LEU A 17 -37.34 19.22 10.86
CA LEU A 17 -37.31 18.57 9.55
C LEU A 17 -38.61 17.82 9.26
N ILE A 18 -39.16 17.10 10.22
CA ILE A 18 -40.43 16.38 10.04
C ILE A 18 -41.56 17.36 9.73
N ASN A 19 -41.65 18.47 10.47
CA ASN A 19 -42.67 19.49 10.22
C ASN A 19 -42.48 20.15 8.83
N TYR A 20 -41.24 20.41 8.44
CA TYR A 20 -40.89 20.92 7.11
C TYR A 20 -41.33 19.95 6.00
N LEU A 21 -40.96 18.68 6.09
CA LEU A 21 -41.25 17.65 5.09
C LEU A 21 -42.73 17.28 5.02
N SER A 22 -43.41 17.23 6.17
CA SER A 22 -44.85 16.94 6.22
C SER A 22 -45.67 18.00 5.50
N GLY A 23 -45.20 19.26 5.53
CA GLY A 23 -45.82 20.39 4.84
C GLY A 23 -45.26 20.68 3.43
N ILE A 24 -44.44 19.79 2.85
CA ILE A 24 -43.70 20.10 1.61
C ILE A 24 -44.61 20.23 0.38
N ARG A 25 -45.81 19.62 0.42
CA ARG A 25 -46.80 19.67 -0.66
C ARG A 25 -47.55 21.00 -0.68
N GLU A 26 -47.72 21.62 0.47
CA GLU A 26 -48.42 22.88 0.64
C GLU A 26 -47.54 24.10 0.37
N ARG A 27 -46.21 23.90 0.25
CA ARG A 27 -45.24 24.97 -0.02
C ARG A 27 -45.04 25.19 -1.51
N ASP A 28 -44.89 26.46 -1.90
CA ASP A 28 -44.53 26.84 -3.27
C ASP A 28 -43.14 26.32 -3.62
N VAL A 29 -43.02 25.63 -4.77
CA VAL A 29 -41.76 24.99 -5.19
C VAL A 29 -40.60 25.99 -5.29
N LEU A 30 -40.87 27.14 -5.91
CA LEU A 30 -39.90 28.22 -6.09
C LEU A 30 -40.19 29.32 -5.06
N PRO A 31 -39.16 29.88 -4.42
CA PRO A 31 -39.36 31.01 -3.51
C PRO A 31 -39.75 32.27 -4.31
N THR A 32 -40.52 33.15 -3.68
CA THR A 32 -40.88 34.48 -4.22
C THR A 32 -39.80 35.54 -3.94
N THR A 33 -38.72 35.12 -3.29
CA THR A 33 -37.58 35.91 -2.83
C THR A 33 -36.83 36.53 -4.01
N THR A 34 -36.32 37.76 -3.83
CA THR A 34 -35.48 38.48 -4.81
C THR A 34 -34.01 38.44 -4.37
N PRO A 35 -33.05 38.68 -5.29
CA PRO A 35 -31.64 38.75 -4.89
C PRO A 35 -31.41 39.71 -3.71
N TYR A 36 -30.53 39.32 -2.78
CA TYR A 36 -30.18 40.01 -1.52
C TYR A 36 -31.22 39.93 -0.39
N ALA A 37 -32.39 39.34 -0.61
CA ALA A 37 -33.42 39.31 0.42
C ALA A 37 -33.04 38.43 1.64
N VAL A 38 -32.18 37.42 1.48
CA VAL A 38 -31.65 36.63 2.59
C VAL A 38 -30.47 37.36 3.23
N ILE A 39 -29.52 37.85 2.41
CA ILE A 39 -28.33 38.58 2.89
C ILE A 39 -28.71 39.77 3.79
N ASN A 40 -29.71 40.56 3.38
CA ASN A 40 -30.09 41.79 4.08
C ASN A 40 -30.70 41.57 5.48
N GLN A 41 -31.11 40.34 5.79
CA GLN A 41 -31.69 39.99 7.09
C GLN A 41 -30.67 39.34 8.04
N LEU A 42 -29.51 38.91 7.53
CA LEU A 42 -28.48 38.27 8.32
C LEU A 42 -27.50 39.29 8.92
N PRO A 43 -26.88 38.98 10.08
CA PRO A 43 -25.85 39.84 10.64
C PRO A 43 -24.64 39.93 9.70
N LYS A 44 -23.86 41.01 9.85
CA LYS A 44 -22.69 41.27 8.98
C LYS A 44 -21.39 40.63 9.46
N GLU A 45 -21.39 40.07 10.68
CA GLU A 45 -20.24 39.48 11.35
C GLU A 45 -20.67 38.27 12.19
N ILE A 46 -19.70 37.41 12.52
CA ILE A 46 -19.88 36.33 13.49
C ILE A 46 -20.24 36.96 14.85
N PRO A 47 -21.26 36.47 15.58
CA PRO A 47 -21.54 36.98 16.91
C PRO A 47 -20.34 36.71 17.82
N GLU A 48 -19.95 37.69 18.64
CA GLU A 48 -18.76 37.56 19.50
C GLU A 48 -18.96 36.45 20.54
N GLN A 49 -20.15 36.46 21.16
CA GLN A 49 -20.63 35.43 22.08
C GLN A 49 -21.52 34.42 21.33
N PRO A 50 -21.62 33.17 21.82
CA PRO A 50 -22.48 32.18 21.22
C PRO A 50 -23.97 32.56 21.32
N ASP A 51 -24.68 32.48 20.20
CA ASP A 51 -26.14 32.51 20.15
C ASP A 51 -26.72 31.19 20.69
N HIS A 52 -27.84 31.27 21.40
CA HIS A 52 -28.58 30.09 21.83
C HIS A 52 -29.19 29.38 20.60
N TRP A 53 -29.08 28.05 20.53
CA TRP A 53 -29.50 27.27 19.36
C TRP A 53 -30.98 27.47 18.96
N ARG A 54 -31.86 27.74 19.94
CA ARG A 54 -33.29 28.11 19.70
C ARG A 54 -33.44 29.36 18.83
N GLU A 55 -32.62 30.40 19.03
CA GLU A 55 -32.65 31.59 18.15
C GLU A 55 -32.09 31.26 16.77
N VAL A 56 -31.09 30.38 16.68
CA VAL A 56 -30.56 29.90 15.39
C VAL A 56 -31.63 29.15 14.59
N LEU A 57 -32.43 28.27 15.21
CA LEU A 57 -33.55 27.60 14.54
C LEU A 57 -34.67 28.56 14.14
N LYS A 58 -34.94 29.57 14.97
CA LYS A 58 -35.92 30.61 14.65
C LYS A 58 -35.48 31.43 13.44
N ASP A 59 -34.21 31.77 13.32
CA ASP A 59 -33.68 32.46 12.13
C ASP A 59 -33.60 31.53 10.91
N LEU A 60 -33.35 30.23 11.12
CA LEU A 60 -33.47 29.22 10.06
C LEU A 60 -34.89 29.24 9.48
N GLU A 61 -35.92 29.25 10.34
CA GLU A 61 -37.32 29.28 9.93
C GLU A 61 -37.73 30.61 9.27
N ASN A 62 -37.32 31.74 9.84
CA ASN A 62 -37.79 33.06 9.41
C ASN A 62 -36.99 33.68 8.26
N ILE A 63 -35.70 33.35 8.13
CA ILE A 63 -34.78 34.01 7.19
C ILE A 63 -34.33 33.04 6.09
N ILE A 64 -33.91 31.83 6.47
CA ILE A 64 -33.31 30.87 5.52
C ILE A 64 -34.38 30.11 4.74
N LEU A 65 -35.38 29.54 5.44
CA LEU A 65 -36.42 28.71 4.86
C LEU A 65 -37.20 29.40 3.73
N PRO A 66 -37.57 30.70 3.81
CA PRO A 66 -38.24 31.41 2.71
C PRO A 66 -37.37 31.60 1.46
N GLY A 67 -36.05 31.50 1.60
CA GLY A 67 -35.11 31.57 0.48
C GLY A 67 -34.79 30.21 -0.15
N LEU A 68 -35.37 29.11 0.31
CA LEU A 68 -35.11 27.78 -0.25
C LEU A 68 -36.00 27.50 -1.47
N THR A 69 -35.42 26.84 -2.46
CA THR A 69 -36.20 26.09 -3.45
C THR A 69 -36.47 24.70 -2.90
N HIS A 70 -37.73 24.27 -2.91
CA HIS A 70 -38.14 23.03 -2.27
C HIS A 70 -37.96 21.83 -3.21
N TRP A 71 -36.71 21.40 -3.38
CA TRP A 71 -36.32 20.29 -4.26
C TRP A 71 -37.03 18.97 -3.96
N GLN A 72 -37.43 18.75 -2.70
CA GLN A 72 -38.16 17.55 -2.28
C GLN A 72 -39.67 17.62 -2.51
N SER A 73 -40.19 18.76 -3.01
CA SER A 73 -41.60 18.86 -3.36
C SER A 73 -41.93 17.93 -4.53
N PRO A 74 -43.03 17.17 -4.48
CA PRO A 74 -43.45 16.32 -5.60
C PRO A 74 -43.86 17.13 -6.84
N TYR A 75 -44.00 18.46 -6.72
CA TYR A 75 -44.27 19.37 -7.81
C TYR A 75 -42.99 19.91 -8.49
N PHE A 76 -41.81 19.68 -7.90
CA PHE A 76 -40.54 20.04 -8.51
C PHE A 76 -40.23 19.09 -9.68
N ASN A 77 -40.42 19.58 -10.92
CA ASN A 77 -40.24 18.81 -12.15
C ASN A 77 -39.20 19.43 -13.11
N ALA A 78 -38.40 20.38 -12.63
CA ALA A 78 -37.32 20.99 -13.39
C ALA A 78 -36.00 20.32 -12.98
N PHE A 79 -35.27 19.73 -13.92
CA PHE A 79 -34.01 18.97 -13.69
C PHE A 79 -34.17 17.58 -13.04
N PHE A 80 -33.05 16.91 -12.77
CA PHE A 80 -33.02 15.62 -12.08
C PHE A 80 -33.61 15.78 -10.68
N PRO A 81 -34.57 14.94 -10.25
CA PRO A 81 -35.07 14.99 -8.88
C PRO A 81 -33.93 14.66 -7.90
N SER A 82 -33.68 15.53 -6.92
CA SER A 82 -32.88 15.16 -5.74
C SER A 82 -33.83 14.53 -4.72
N SER A 83 -33.78 13.20 -4.62
CA SER A 83 -34.56 12.44 -3.64
C SER A 83 -33.64 12.03 -2.50
N SER A 84 -33.59 12.82 -1.42
CA SER A 84 -33.02 12.37 -0.14
C SER A 84 -34.07 11.55 0.59
N SER A 85 -33.79 10.29 0.89
CA SER A 85 -34.66 9.45 1.72
C SER A 85 -34.44 9.73 3.21
N ALA A 86 -35.44 9.44 4.05
CA ALA A 86 -35.33 9.50 5.50
C ALA A 86 -34.08 8.77 6.03
N GLY A 87 -33.82 7.56 5.51
CA GLY A 87 -32.62 6.78 5.85
C GLY A 87 -31.32 7.46 5.42
N SER A 88 -31.27 8.10 4.24
CA SER A 88 -30.06 8.81 3.78
C SER A 88 -29.72 10.02 4.67
N ILE A 89 -30.72 10.75 5.16
CA ILE A 89 -30.52 11.89 6.07
C ILE A 89 -29.91 11.42 7.39
N ILE A 90 -30.37 10.29 7.93
CA ILE A 90 -29.81 9.69 9.15
C ILE A 90 -28.41 9.12 8.89
N GLY A 91 -28.17 8.56 7.70
CA GLY A 91 -26.83 8.13 7.28
C GLY A 91 -25.81 9.27 7.30
N GLU A 92 -26.15 10.44 6.73
CA GLU A 92 -25.30 11.63 6.75
C GLU A 92 -25.07 12.16 8.18
N LEU A 93 -26.11 12.13 9.03
CA LEU A 93 -25.99 12.46 10.45
C LEU A 93 -24.98 11.53 11.16
N LEU A 94 -25.06 10.22 10.94
CA LEU A 94 -24.15 9.21 11.51
C LEU A 94 -22.71 9.40 11.01
N ILE A 95 -22.53 9.64 9.71
CA ILE A 95 -21.21 9.89 9.10
C ILE A 95 -20.56 11.15 9.72
N ALA A 96 -21.32 12.24 9.83
CA ALA A 96 -20.85 13.49 10.43
C ALA A 96 -20.52 13.33 11.92
N GLY A 97 -21.31 12.55 12.65
CA GLY A 97 -21.12 12.29 14.08
C GLY A 97 -19.94 11.38 14.40
N ILE A 98 -19.75 10.30 13.64
CA ILE A 98 -18.68 9.32 13.87
C ILE A 98 -17.34 9.79 13.26
N GLY A 99 -17.37 10.79 12.36
CA GLY A 99 -16.16 11.41 11.81
C GLY A 99 -15.46 10.56 10.74
N VAL A 100 -16.21 9.76 9.98
CA VAL A 100 -15.71 8.92 8.88
C VAL A 100 -15.78 9.69 7.55
N LEU A 101 -14.77 9.53 6.69
CA LEU A 101 -14.76 10.10 5.33
C LEU A 101 -15.62 9.23 4.40
N GLY A 102 -16.88 9.60 4.20
CA GLY A 102 -17.79 8.94 3.27
C GLY A 102 -18.20 9.85 2.12
N PHE A 103 -18.17 9.33 0.88
CA PHE A 103 -18.94 9.88 -0.23
C PHE A 103 -20.24 9.09 -0.32
N SER A 104 -21.39 9.75 -0.13
CA SER A 104 -22.69 9.12 -0.40
C SER A 104 -22.94 9.05 -1.91
N TRP A 105 -23.26 7.85 -2.40
CA TRP A 105 -23.71 7.62 -3.77
C TRP A 105 -25.24 7.57 -3.80
N ASN A 106 -25.87 8.44 -4.58
CA ASN A 106 -27.30 8.39 -4.86
C ASN A 106 -27.62 7.23 -5.82
N VAL A 107 -28.39 6.25 -5.34
CA VAL A 107 -28.89 5.13 -6.16
C VAL A 107 -30.07 5.60 -7.01
N LYS A 108 -29.95 5.54 -8.34
CA LYS A 108 -31.10 5.64 -9.25
C LYS A 108 -31.82 4.29 -9.32
N SER A 109 -33.07 4.23 -8.87
CA SER A 109 -33.97 3.14 -9.22
C SER A 109 -34.50 3.34 -10.65
N ALA A 110 -33.98 2.55 -11.59
CA ALA A 110 -34.50 2.46 -12.95
C ALA A 110 -35.27 1.15 -13.10
N ASN A 111 -36.59 1.17 -12.87
CA ASN A 111 -37.54 0.25 -13.53
C ASN A 111 -38.99 0.69 -13.29
N ARG A 112 -39.48 1.62 -14.12
CA ARG A 112 -40.93 1.88 -14.25
C ARG A 112 -41.55 0.82 -15.15
N LYS A 113 -41.97 -0.31 -14.58
CA LYS A 113 -43.05 -1.13 -15.17
C LYS A 113 -43.71 -1.99 -14.10
N ARG A 114 -44.96 -1.61 -13.79
CA ARG A 114 -45.96 -2.29 -12.95
C ARG A 114 -45.54 -2.45 -11.48
N TYR A 115 -46.19 -1.72 -10.59
CA TYR A 115 -46.96 -2.24 -9.44
C TYR A 115 -47.59 -1.04 -8.73
N ARG A 116 -48.92 -1.05 -8.62
CA ARG A 116 -49.65 -0.25 -7.63
C ARG A 116 -49.50 -1.02 -6.32
N ASN A 117 -48.99 -0.36 -5.28
CA ASN A 117 -48.60 -0.86 -3.96
C ASN A 117 -47.17 -1.44 -3.88
N ILE A 118 -46.49 -1.13 -2.77
CA ILE A 118 -45.17 -1.61 -2.31
C ILE A 118 -44.00 -0.64 -2.59
N VAL A 119 -43.90 0.42 -1.80
CA VAL A 119 -42.66 0.76 -1.09
C VAL A 119 -43.09 1.00 0.36
N SER A 120 -42.64 0.15 1.29
CA SER A 120 -42.71 0.47 2.72
C SER A 120 -41.60 1.48 3.01
N GLU A 121 -41.79 2.73 2.60
CA GLU A 121 -40.86 3.80 2.98
C GLU A 121 -40.98 4.04 4.49
N MET A 122 -39.84 4.24 5.15
CA MET A 122 -39.77 4.70 6.53
C MET A 122 -40.65 5.95 6.67
N ASP A 123 -41.70 5.84 7.49
CA ASP A 123 -42.63 6.95 7.67
C ASP A 123 -42.05 8.03 8.61
N ALA A 124 -42.77 9.15 8.75
CA ALA A 124 -42.31 10.26 9.58
C ALA A 124 -42.16 9.88 11.07
N LYS A 125 -42.91 8.88 11.55
CA LYS A 125 -42.81 8.40 12.94
C LYS A 125 -41.55 7.54 13.11
N GLU A 126 -41.29 6.62 12.19
CA GLU A 126 -40.06 5.82 12.21
C GLU A 126 -38.82 6.68 12.02
N PHE A 127 -38.84 7.67 11.12
CA PHE A 127 -37.75 8.64 10.96
C PHE A 127 -37.49 9.43 12.25
N ARG A 128 -38.55 9.82 12.97
CA ARG A 128 -38.44 10.50 14.27
C ARG A 128 -37.75 9.64 15.31
N GLU A 129 -38.18 8.38 15.42
CA GLU A 129 -37.62 7.44 16.40
C GLU A 129 -36.16 7.13 16.07
N PHE A 130 -35.86 6.84 14.80
CA PHE A 130 -34.50 6.52 14.38
C PHE A 130 -33.57 7.75 14.45
N GLY A 131 -34.02 8.91 13.99
CA GLY A 131 -33.23 10.15 14.03
C GLY A 131 -32.84 10.56 15.45
N LYS A 132 -33.78 10.47 16.41
CA LYS A 132 -33.46 10.74 17.83
C LYS A 132 -32.50 9.72 18.42
N ALA A 133 -32.70 8.43 18.13
CA ALA A 133 -31.78 7.37 18.54
C ALA A 133 -30.36 7.56 17.96
N ALA A 134 -30.24 8.04 16.73
CA ALA A 134 -28.96 8.36 16.11
C ALA A 134 -28.28 9.57 16.76
N VAL A 135 -29.02 10.62 17.11
CA VAL A 135 -28.50 11.77 17.89
C VAL A 135 -27.95 11.30 19.25
N ASP A 136 -28.72 10.48 19.97
CA ASP A 136 -28.32 9.95 21.28
C ASP A 136 -27.08 9.07 21.16
N PHE A 137 -27.03 8.20 20.16
CA PHE A 137 -25.85 7.38 19.86
C PHE A 137 -24.58 8.22 19.59
N ILE A 138 -24.69 9.28 18.80
CA ILE A 138 -23.54 10.16 18.49
C ILE A 138 -23.07 10.91 19.74
N ALA A 139 -24.00 11.38 20.57
CA ALA A 139 -23.68 12.04 21.84
C ALA A 139 -22.84 11.10 22.71
N ASP A 140 -23.33 9.87 22.91
CA ASP A 140 -22.67 8.85 23.71
C ASP A 140 -21.32 8.45 23.11
N TYR A 141 -21.24 8.30 21.78
CA TYR A 141 -20.00 7.95 21.09
C TYR A 141 -18.92 9.02 21.30
N LEU A 142 -19.23 10.30 21.07
CA LEU A 142 -18.24 11.39 21.18
C LEU A 142 -17.83 11.66 22.63
N GLU A 143 -18.73 11.45 23.60
CA GLU A 143 -18.43 11.59 25.01
C GLU A 143 -17.45 10.51 25.51
N ASN A 144 -17.68 9.26 25.09
CA ASN A 144 -16.94 8.09 25.57
C ASN A 144 -15.77 7.68 24.65
N ILE A 145 -15.47 8.44 23.59
CA ILE A 145 -14.46 8.09 22.57
C ILE A 145 -13.03 7.91 23.11
N ARG A 146 -12.74 8.40 24.33
CA ARG A 146 -11.45 8.19 25.00
C ARG A 146 -11.22 6.75 25.44
N ASP A 147 -12.29 6.00 25.68
CA ASP A 147 -12.24 4.62 26.18
C ASP A 147 -11.97 3.63 25.06
N ASP A 148 -12.21 4.02 23.80
CA ASP A 148 -11.93 3.23 22.61
C ASP A 148 -10.45 3.32 22.21
N GLU A 149 -9.92 2.24 21.64
CA GLU A 149 -8.59 2.29 20.99
C GLU A 149 -8.66 3.19 19.75
N VAL A 150 -7.73 4.12 19.62
CA VAL A 150 -7.80 5.11 18.52
C VAL A 150 -7.60 4.47 17.15
N LEU A 151 -6.81 3.39 17.10
CA LEU A 151 -6.61 2.57 15.90
C LEU A 151 -7.44 1.29 15.99
N PRO A 152 -8.05 0.85 14.87
CA PRO A 152 -8.82 -0.39 14.86
C PRO A 152 -7.90 -1.61 14.94
N ASN A 153 -8.45 -2.72 15.45
CA ASN A 153 -7.78 -4.02 15.50
C ASN A 153 -8.39 -4.99 14.48
N VAL A 154 -8.30 -4.62 13.21
CA VAL A 154 -8.86 -5.36 12.08
C VAL A 154 -7.86 -5.44 10.93
N GLU A 155 -7.99 -6.48 10.10
CA GLU A 155 -7.19 -6.65 8.89
C GLU A 155 -7.94 -6.16 7.63
N PRO A 156 -7.22 -5.83 6.54
CA PRO A 156 -7.86 -5.49 5.28
C PRO A 156 -8.81 -6.60 4.81
N GLY A 157 -10.07 -6.23 4.56
CA GLY A 157 -11.14 -7.17 4.16
C GLY A 157 -12.11 -7.56 5.26
N TYR A 158 -11.84 -7.25 6.55
CA TYR A 158 -12.66 -7.73 7.68
C TYR A 158 -14.17 -7.49 7.53
N LEU A 159 -14.56 -6.35 6.95
CA LEU A 159 -15.97 -5.95 6.82
C LEU A 159 -16.69 -6.77 5.74
N LEU A 160 -15.98 -7.26 4.72
CA LEU A 160 -16.56 -8.08 3.65
C LEU A 160 -17.11 -9.41 4.19
N ASP A 161 -16.47 -9.96 5.21
CA ASP A 161 -16.90 -11.19 5.85
C ASP A 161 -18.11 -11.00 6.79
N LEU A 162 -18.38 -9.75 7.19
CA LEU A 162 -19.42 -9.40 8.16
C LEU A 162 -20.71 -8.87 7.51
N LEU A 163 -20.63 -8.40 6.26
CA LEU A 163 -21.77 -7.86 5.51
C LEU A 163 -22.33 -8.88 4.51
N PRO A 164 -23.64 -8.82 4.20
CA PRO A 164 -24.20 -9.54 3.06
C PRO A 164 -23.49 -9.16 1.75
N THR A 165 -23.36 -10.13 0.84
CA THR A 165 -22.71 -9.93 -0.47
C THR A 165 -23.61 -9.23 -1.49
N GLU A 166 -24.91 -9.10 -1.19
CA GLU A 166 -25.93 -8.43 -2.00
C GLU A 166 -26.73 -7.48 -1.10
N MET A 167 -27.30 -6.41 -1.69
CA MET A 167 -28.20 -5.52 -0.95
C MET A 167 -29.48 -6.28 -0.55
N PRO A 168 -30.09 -5.99 0.60
CA PRO A 168 -31.34 -6.63 0.99
C PRO A 168 -32.47 -6.28 0.01
N GLU A 169 -33.24 -7.28 -0.43
CA GLU A 169 -34.42 -7.09 -1.30
C GLU A 169 -35.60 -6.45 -0.55
N GLU A 170 -35.72 -6.75 0.75
CA GLU A 170 -36.75 -6.21 1.64
C GLU A 170 -36.09 -5.27 2.67
N PRO A 171 -36.77 -4.20 3.12
CA PRO A 171 -36.20 -3.27 4.08
C PRO A 171 -35.88 -3.94 5.42
N GLU A 172 -34.67 -3.72 5.92
CA GLU A 172 -34.24 -4.17 7.25
C GLU A 172 -34.70 -3.19 8.34
N SER A 173 -34.79 -3.67 9.58
CA SER A 173 -35.17 -2.82 10.71
C SER A 173 -34.08 -1.78 10.97
N TRP A 174 -34.47 -0.51 11.13
CA TRP A 174 -33.50 0.55 11.48
C TRP A 174 -32.75 0.27 12.79
N ARG A 175 -33.36 -0.51 13.70
CA ARG A 175 -32.73 -0.91 14.97
C ARG A 175 -31.59 -1.90 14.74
N GLU A 176 -31.74 -2.80 13.76
CA GLU A 176 -30.70 -3.74 13.36
C GLU A 176 -29.57 -2.98 12.66
N VAL A 177 -29.91 -2.06 11.74
CA VAL A 177 -28.93 -1.19 11.06
C VAL A 177 -28.12 -0.35 12.05
N LEU A 178 -28.78 0.29 13.04
CA LEU A 178 -28.08 1.05 14.08
C LEU A 178 -27.24 0.14 14.99
N GLY A 179 -27.72 -1.09 15.27
CA GLY A 179 -26.94 -2.11 15.98
C GLY A 179 -25.67 -2.50 15.24
N ASP A 180 -25.73 -2.57 13.91
CA ASP A 180 -24.60 -2.91 13.04
C ASP A 180 -23.55 -1.81 12.97
N ILE A 181 -23.92 -0.54 13.18
CA ILE A 181 -22.94 0.54 13.36
C ILE A 181 -21.99 0.22 14.51
N ASN A 182 -22.50 -0.28 15.65
CA ASN A 182 -21.64 -0.69 16.77
C ASN A 182 -20.95 -2.03 16.52
N ARG A 183 -21.65 -2.99 15.92
CA ARG A 183 -21.19 -4.38 15.80
C ARG A 183 -20.11 -4.55 14.74
N VAL A 184 -20.23 -3.90 13.58
CA VAL A 184 -19.37 -4.17 12.41
C VAL A 184 -18.67 -2.93 11.86
N ILE A 185 -19.24 -1.74 12.03
CA ILE A 185 -18.62 -0.50 11.54
C ILE A 185 -17.62 0.06 12.54
N LYS A 186 -18.04 0.38 13.77
CA LYS A 186 -17.19 0.94 14.85
C LYS A 186 -15.84 0.20 15.03
N PRO A 187 -15.77 -1.14 15.03
CA PRO A 187 -14.50 -1.86 15.21
C PRO A 187 -13.43 -1.61 14.14
N GLY A 188 -13.83 -1.17 12.93
CA GLY A 188 -12.90 -0.83 11.85
C GLY A 188 -12.61 0.66 11.70
N ILE A 189 -13.12 1.50 12.59
CA ILE A 189 -12.93 2.95 12.53
C ILE A 189 -11.62 3.34 13.21
N THR A 190 -10.83 4.18 12.55
CA THR A 190 -9.85 5.02 13.24
C THR A 190 -10.59 6.20 13.85
N HIS A 191 -10.51 6.38 15.17
CA HIS A 191 -11.31 7.35 15.90
C HIS A 191 -10.72 8.77 15.79
N TRP A 192 -10.96 9.44 14.67
CA TRP A 192 -10.41 10.77 14.37
C TRP A 192 -10.74 11.85 15.41
N GLN A 193 -11.90 11.75 16.06
CA GLN A 193 -12.34 12.70 17.09
C GLN A 193 -11.74 12.40 18.48
N SER A 194 -11.00 11.29 18.62
CA SER A 194 -10.36 10.94 19.88
C SER A 194 -9.30 11.96 20.26
N PRO A 195 -9.21 12.38 21.54
CA PRO A 195 -8.09 13.17 22.03
C PRO A 195 -6.72 12.50 21.86
N ASN A 196 -6.71 11.16 21.71
CA ASN A 196 -5.51 10.34 21.50
C ASN A 196 -5.12 10.18 20.01
N MET A 197 -5.86 10.84 19.10
CA MET A 197 -5.50 10.99 17.70
C MET A 197 -4.48 12.13 17.54
N HIS A 198 -3.24 11.80 17.18
CA HIS A 198 -2.16 12.77 16.98
C HIS A 198 -1.51 12.67 15.60
N ALA A 199 -2.11 11.90 14.69
CA ALA A 199 -1.66 11.75 13.32
C ALA A 199 -2.21 12.85 12.40
N TYR A 200 -1.52 13.08 11.27
CA TYR A 200 -1.91 14.03 10.22
C TYR A 200 -2.10 15.48 10.72
N TYR A 201 -3.21 16.12 10.37
CA TYR A 201 -3.77 17.32 10.96
C TYR A 201 -5.22 16.98 11.36
N PRO A 202 -5.86 17.75 12.26
CA PRO A 202 -7.17 17.40 12.79
C PRO A 202 -8.24 17.38 11.70
N THR A 203 -9.30 16.59 11.93
CA THR A 203 -10.57 16.69 11.20
C THR A 203 -11.67 17.13 12.17
N SER A 204 -11.52 18.34 12.71
CA SER A 204 -12.36 18.86 13.78
C SER A 204 -13.86 18.83 13.44
N THR A 205 -14.64 18.08 14.21
CA THR A 205 -16.10 18.13 14.21
C THR A 205 -16.63 18.87 15.43
N SER A 206 -17.90 19.26 15.40
CA SER A 206 -18.63 19.74 16.58
C SER A 206 -20.10 19.39 16.50
N TYR A 207 -20.74 19.32 17.68
CA TYR A 207 -22.18 19.12 17.82
C TYR A 207 -23.02 20.03 16.91
N PRO A 208 -22.83 21.36 16.86
CA PRO A 208 -23.61 22.22 15.96
C PRO A 208 -23.33 21.97 14.48
N SER A 209 -22.11 21.59 14.11
CA SER A 209 -21.78 21.24 12.72
C SER A 209 -22.52 19.98 12.26
N ILE A 210 -22.61 18.97 13.13
CA ILE A 210 -23.35 17.73 12.89
C ILE A 210 -24.85 18.02 12.66
N VAL A 211 -25.45 18.87 13.50
CA VAL A 211 -26.85 19.30 13.34
C VAL A 211 -27.04 20.06 12.02
N GLY A 212 -26.12 20.96 11.68
CA GLY A 212 -26.21 21.73 10.43
C GLY A 212 -26.08 20.87 9.17
N GLU A 213 -25.25 19.83 9.19
CA GLU A 213 -25.15 18.86 8.09
C GLU A 213 -26.44 18.05 7.96
N MET A 214 -27.01 17.59 9.07
CA MET A 214 -28.31 16.89 9.07
C MET A 214 -29.43 17.76 8.47
N LEU A 215 -29.51 19.04 8.84
CA LEU A 215 -30.47 19.98 8.27
C LEU A 215 -30.25 20.20 6.77
N ALA A 216 -29.00 20.36 6.33
CA ALA A 216 -28.66 20.53 4.92
C ALA A 216 -29.08 19.31 4.08
N SER A 217 -28.79 18.10 4.58
CA SER A 217 -29.21 16.83 4.00
C SER A 217 -30.72 16.67 3.99
N GLY A 218 -31.38 17.09 5.08
CA GLY A 218 -32.84 17.11 5.21
C GLY A 218 -33.54 18.02 4.21
N PHE A 219 -32.92 19.12 3.80
CA PHE A 219 -33.44 19.97 2.74
C PHE A 219 -33.18 19.42 1.32
N GLY A 220 -32.09 18.66 1.13
CA GLY A 220 -31.78 18.00 -0.16
C GLY A 220 -31.54 18.96 -1.33
N ILE A 221 -30.98 20.15 -1.06
CA ILE A 221 -30.82 21.24 -2.03
C ILE A 221 -29.58 21.08 -2.91
N ILE A 222 -29.71 21.46 -4.19
CA ILE A 222 -28.59 21.65 -5.11
C ILE A 222 -28.51 23.13 -5.53
N GLY A 223 -27.40 23.80 -5.21
CA GLY A 223 -27.24 25.26 -5.37
C GLY A 223 -26.37 25.72 -6.55
N PHE A 224 -26.47 25.11 -7.74
CA PHE A 224 -25.60 25.44 -8.88
C PHE A 224 -25.87 26.82 -9.51
N SER A 225 -27.04 27.40 -9.26
CA SER A 225 -27.38 28.76 -9.64
C SER A 225 -28.15 29.40 -8.50
N TRP A 226 -28.20 30.74 -8.46
CA TRP A 226 -28.97 31.43 -7.44
C TRP A 226 -30.44 31.00 -7.43
N ILE A 227 -31.10 30.85 -8.59
CA ILE A 227 -32.51 30.48 -8.64
C ILE A 227 -32.78 29.05 -8.14
N CYS A 228 -31.76 28.18 -8.17
CA CYS A 228 -31.89 26.81 -7.69
C CYS A 228 -31.98 26.71 -6.17
N SER A 229 -31.52 27.73 -5.43
CA SER A 229 -31.84 27.98 -4.03
C SER A 229 -31.17 29.28 -3.59
N PRO A 230 -31.89 30.41 -3.57
CA PRO A 230 -31.35 31.70 -3.17
C PRO A 230 -30.59 31.67 -1.85
N ALA A 231 -31.17 31.04 -0.82
CA ALA A 231 -30.56 30.92 0.49
C ALA A 231 -29.25 30.12 0.47
N CYS A 232 -29.10 29.13 -0.42
CA CYS A 232 -27.87 28.35 -0.54
C CYS A 232 -26.68 29.21 -0.98
N THR A 233 -26.92 30.13 -1.93
CA THR A 233 -25.90 31.05 -2.43
C THR A 233 -25.70 32.23 -1.50
N GLU A 234 -26.78 32.88 -1.08
CA GLU A 234 -26.71 34.08 -0.26
C GLU A 234 -26.13 33.82 1.14
N LEU A 235 -26.47 32.70 1.78
CA LEU A 235 -25.87 32.34 3.06
C LEU A 235 -24.37 32.04 2.91
N GLU A 236 -23.95 31.44 1.79
CA GLU A 236 -22.52 31.19 1.53
C GLU A 236 -21.73 32.48 1.38
N VAL A 237 -22.27 33.45 0.63
CA VAL A 237 -21.69 34.80 0.53
C VAL A 237 -21.48 35.40 1.93
N VAL A 238 -22.50 35.35 2.77
CA VAL A 238 -22.45 35.92 4.13
C VAL A 238 -21.40 35.22 5.00
N VAL A 239 -21.40 33.90 5.08
CA VAL A 239 -20.45 33.19 5.96
C VAL A 239 -19.01 33.26 5.45
N MET A 240 -18.79 33.39 4.14
CA MET A 240 -17.46 33.57 3.57
C MET A 240 -16.91 34.97 3.88
N ASP A 241 -17.76 36.00 3.89
CA ASP A 241 -17.38 37.35 4.33
C ASP A 241 -17.15 37.41 5.84
N TRP A 242 -18.00 36.75 6.63
CA TRP A 242 -17.78 36.58 8.07
C TRP A 242 -16.43 35.93 8.36
N LEU A 243 -16.12 34.84 7.66
CA LEU A 243 -14.86 34.13 7.84
C LEU A 243 -13.67 34.97 7.40
N ALA A 244 -13.75 35.67 6.27
CA ALA A 244 -12.70 36.58 5.82
C ALA A 244 -12.40 37.66 6.86
N LYS A 245 -13.44 38.26 7.47
CA LYS A 245 -13.28 39.25 8.55
C LYS A 245 -12.69 38.62 9.81
N PHE A 246 -13.18 37.45 10.21
CA PHE A 246 -12.70 36.72 11.39
C PHE A 246 -11.20 36.37 11.27
N LEU A 247 -10.78 35.90 10.11
CA LEU A 247 -9.37 35.61 9.78
C LEU A 247 -8.55 36.89 9.50
N LYS A 248 -9.20 38.06 9.50
CA LYS A 248 -8.62 39.37 9.16
C LYS A 248 -7.91 39.37 7.81
N LEU A 249 -8.54 38.73 6.82
CA LEU A 249 -8.08 38.76 5.44
C LEU A 249 -8.28 40.15 4.82
N PRO A 250 -7.49 40.50 3.78
CA PRO A 250 -7.70 41.71 3.00
C PRO A 250 -9.16 41.89 2.53
N GLN A 251 -9.64 43.14 2.53
CA GLN A 251 -11.03 43.46 2.18
C GLN A 251 -11.42 42.99 0.77
N HIS A 252 -10.48 42.98 -0.19
CA HIS A 252 -10.75 42.55 -1.56
C HIS A 252 -11.12 41.06 -1.70
N PHE A 253 -11.01 40.25 -0.64
CA PHE A 253 -11.52 38.87 -0.63
C PHE A 253 -12.99 38.76 -0.19
N GLN A 254 -13.60 39.86 0.28
CA GLN A 254 -15.00 39.88 0.72
C GLN A 254 -15.89 40.24 -0.47
N HIS A 255 -16.99 39.51 -0.64
CA HIS A 255 -18.02 39.78 -1.65
C HIS A 255 -18.69 41.14 -1.46
N ALA A 256 -18.83 41.59 -0.20
CA ALA A 256 -19.43 42.88 0.12
C ALA A 256 -18.52 44.09 -0.19
N SER A 257 -17.24 43.87 -0.49
CA SER A 257 -16.32 44.96 -0.84
C SER A 257 -16.43 45.32 -2.32
N ASP A 258 -16.13 46.57 -2.65
CA ASP A 258 -16.01 46.97 -4.06
C ASP A 258 -14.86 46.21 -4.73
N GLY A 259 -15.16 45.44 -5.77
CA GLY A 259 -14.18 44.67 -6.54
C GLY A 259 -14.71 43.32 -7.01
N PRO A 260 -13.92 42.57 -7.79
CA PRO A 260 -14.33 41.28 -8.34
C PRO A 260 -14.02 40.08 -7.44
N GLY A 261 -13.54 40.30 -6.22
CA GLY A 261 -13.11 39.23 -5.33
C GLY A 261 -14.26 38.63 -4.52
N GLY A 262 -13.98 37.50 -3.88
CA GLY A 262 -14.97 36.80 -3.07
C GLY A 262 -14.50 35.41 -2.61
N GLY A 263 -15.27 34.81 -1.71
CA GLY A 263 -15.05 33.46 -1.20
C GLY A 263 -16.06 32.41 -1.67
N VAL A 264 -15.63 31.17 -1.85
CA VAL A 264 -16.48 30.01 -2.17
C VAL A 264 -16.09 28.80 -1.31
N ILE A 265 -17.06 27.94 -0.97
CA ILE A 265 -16.80 26.70 -0.22
C ILE A 265 -16.61 25.51 -1.18
N GLN A 266 -15.39 25.00 -1.24
CA GLN A 266 -14.96 23.79 -1.95
C GLN A 266 -15.05 22.54 -1.06
N GLY A 267 -14.90 21.35 -1.65
CA GLY A 267 -14.84 20.09 -0.92
C GLY A 267 -13.51 19.84 -0.20
N SER A 268 -12.39 20.33 -0.75
CA SER A 268 -11.08 20.14 -0.13
C SER A 268 -10.07 21.21 -0.55
N ALA A 269 -8.99 21.37 0.23
CA ALA A 269 -7.81 22.13 -0.18
C ALA A 269 -7.25 21.65 -1.52
N SER A 270 -7.23 20.33 -1.78
CA SER A 270 -6.79 19.76 -3.06
C SER A 270 -7.62 20.26 -4.25
N GLU A 271 -8.94 20.38 -4.06
CA GLU A 271 -9.83 20.94 -5.08
C GLU A 271 -9.59 22.44 -5.26
N ALA A 272 -9.43 23.19 -4.17
CA ALA A 272 -9.15 24.63 -4.24
C ALA A 272 -7.81 24.94 -4.95
N VAL A 273 -6.75 24.19 -4.63
CA VAL A 273 -5.45 24.28 -5.31
C VAL A 273 -5.61 23.95 -6.80
N LEU A 274 -6.34 22.88 -7.14
CA LEU A 274 -6.58 22.52 -8.53
C LEU A 274 -7.37 23.61 -9.28
N VAL A 275 -8.38 24.23 -8.66
CA VAL A 275 -9.10 25.37 -9.23
C VAL A 275 -8.15 26.54 -9.52
N ALA A 276 -7.28 26.90 -8.57
CA ALA A 276 -6.30 27.96 -8.77
C ALA A 276 -5.31 27.63 -9.90
N VAL A 277 -4.81 26.39 -9.95
CA VAL A 277 -3.89 25.91 -10.99
C VAL A 277 -4.54 25.95 -12.37
N LEU A 278 -5.77 25.46 -12.50
CA LEU A 278 -6.49 25.46 -13.78
C LEU A 278 -6.81 26.88 -14.24
N ALA A 279 -7.28 27.75 -13.34
CA ALA A 279 -7.56 29.14 -13.68
C ALA A 279 -6.30 29.89 -14.12
N ALA A 280 -5.20 29.77 -13.36
CA ALA A 280 -3.93 30.38 -13.74
C ALA A 280 -3.42 29.88 -15.10
N ARG A 281 -3.55 28.58 -15.37
CA ARG A 281 -3.19 27.95 -16.65
C ARG A 281 -4.00 28.52 -17.81
N GLU A 282 -5.33 28.58 -17.68
CA GLU A 282 -6.19 29.11 -18.76
C GLU A 282 -5.91 30.59 -19.02
N GLN A 283 -5.79 31.40 -17.96
CA GLN A 283 -5.47 32.82 -18.10
C GLN A 283 -4.10 33.04 -18.77
N ALA A 284 -3.09 32.24 -18.43
CA ALA A 284 -1.78 32.31 -19.06
C ALA A 284 -1.84 31.93 -20.54
N VAL A 285 -2.60 30.89 -20.91
CA VAL A 285 -2.79 30.46 -22.30
C VAL A 285 -3.46 31.56 -23.12
N VAL A 286 -4.56 32.12 -22.63
CA VAL A 286 -5.28 33.21 -23.32
C VAL A 286 -4.38 34.42 -23.50
N SER A 287 -3.77 34.91 -22.42
CA SER A 287 -2.91 36.11 -22.45
C SER A 287 -1.69 35.94 -23.36
N TYR A 288 -1.06 34.76 -23.36
CA TYR A 288 0.09 34.49 -24.22
C TYR A 288 -0.32 34.43 -25.70
N ARG A 289 -1.47 33.84 -26.02
CA ARG A 289 -1.98 33.78 -27.41
C ARG A 289 -2.45 35.14 -27.93
N GLU A 290 -2.96 36.02 -27.07
CA GLU A 290 -3.31 37.39 -27.47
C GLU A 290 -2.08 38.19 -27.90
N SER A 291 -0.95 37.98 -27.22
CA SER A 291 0.34 38.62 -27.57
C SER A 291 1.11 37.88 -28.68
N HIS A 292 0.81 36.61 -28.91
CA HIS A 292 1.48 35.74 -29.89
C HIS A 292 0.47 34.89 -30.67
N PRO A 293 -0.38 35.50 -31.52
CA PRO A 293 -1.47 34.82 -32.21
C PRO A 293 -1.00 33.75 -33.21
N GLU A 294 0.26 33.80 -33.62
CA GLU A 294 0.92 32.82 -34.50
C GLU A 294 1.25 31.49 -33.80
N VAL A 295 1.29 31.47 -32.47
CA VAL A 295 1.64 30.28 -31.69
C VAL A 295 0.39 29.45 -31.41
N SER A 296 0.45 28.14 -31.68
CA SER A 296 -0.66 27.24 -31.41
C SER A 296 -0.89 27.06 -29.91
N GLU A 297 -2.14 26.82 -29.50
CA GLU A 297 -2.46 26.57 -28.08
C GLU A 297 -1.67 25.39 -27.51
N SER A 298 -1.46 24.34 -28.30
CA SER A 298 -0.69 23.18 -27.89
C SER A 298 0.76 23.53 -27.57
N GLU A 299 1.37 24.43 -28.36
CA GLU A 299 2.74 24.89 -28.11
C GLU A 299 2.83 25.78 -26.88
N VAL A 300 1.81 26.62 -26.61
CA VAL A 300 1.75 27.42 -25.38
C VAL A 300 1.62 26.49 -24.17
N ARG A 301 0.66 25.57 -24.20
CA ARG A 301 0.43 24.59 -23.11
C ARG A 301 1.66 23.72 -22.83
N GLY A 302 2.38 23.30 -23.87
CA GLY A 302 3.62 22.54 -23.74
C GLY A 302 4.80 23.32 -23.13
N ARG A 303 4.69 24.65 -23.00
CA ARG A 303 5.73 25.54 -22.43
C ARG A 303 5.42 26.01 -21.01
N LEU A 304 4.23 25.75 -20.48
CA LEU A 304 3.83 26.21 -19.15
C LEU A 304 4.63 25.51 -18.05
N VAL A 305 4.94 26.25 -16.99
CA VAL A 305 5.60 25.71 -15.79
C VAL A 305 5.07 26.42 -14.54
N ALA A 306 4.92 25.66 -13.46
CA ALA A 306 4.48 26.12 -12.16
C ALA A 306 5.49 25.75 -11.07
N TYR A 307 5.34 26.33 -9.88
CA TYR A 307 6.32 26.27 -8.81
C TYR A 307 5.65 26.04 -7.45
N SER A 308 6.34 25.31 -6.57
CA SER A 308 5.94 25.14 -5.17
C SER A 308 7.16 24.76 -4.32
N SER A 309 7.02 24.78 -3.00
CA SER A 309 8.02 24.28 -2.06
C SER A 309 8.15 22.74 -2.14
N ASP A 310 9.34 22.19 -1.94
CA ASP A 310 9.55 20.75 -1.75
C ASP A 310 8.98 20.23 -0.41
N GLN A 311 8.53 21.13 0.46
CA GLN A 311 7.79 20.84 1.69
C GLN A 311 6.25 20.92 1.52
N SER A 312 5.79 21.27 0.31
CA SER A 312 4.36 21.43 0.02
C SER A 312 3.60 20.11 0.11
N ASN A 313 2.26 20.19 0.26
CA ASN A 313 1.43 18.99 0.30
C ASN A 313 1.46 18.23 -1.03
N SER A 314 1.32 16.90 -0.98
CA SER A 314 1.27 16.07 -2.19
C SER A 314 0.11 16.41 -3.14
N CYS A 315 -0.93 17.12 -2.67
CA CYS A 315 -1.99 17.61 -3.54
C CYS A 315 -1.51 18.62 -4.58
N ILE A 316 -0.41 19.35 -4.33
CA ILE A 316 0.19 20.26 -5.30
C ILE A 316 0.72 19.46 -6.50
N GLU A 317 1.57 18.45 -6.25
CA GLU A 317 2.10 17.59 -7.31
C GLU A 317 0.96 16.92 -8.09
N LYS A 318 -0.07 16.43 -7.38
CA LYS A 318 -1.28 15.87 -7.99
C LYS A 318 -2.05 16.88 -8.84
N ALA A 319 -2.13 18.15 -8.44
CA ALA A 319 -2.74 19.21 -9.24
C ALA A 319 -1.95 19.45 -10.54
N GLY A 320 -0.62 19.38 -10.49
CA GLY A 320 0.24 19.41 -11.68
C GLY A 320 -0.07 18.28 -12.67
N VAL A 321 -0.20 17.05 -12.16
CA VAL A 321 -0.57 15.87 -12.95
C VAL A 321 -1.94 16.07 -13.61
N LEU A 322 -2.97 16.47 -12.84
CA LEU A 322 -4.34 16.65 -13.33
C LEU A 322 -4.46 17.83 -14.31
N ALA A 323 -3.68 18.89 -14.11
CA ALA A 323 -3.66 20.05 -14.99
C ALA A 323 -2.76 19.86 -16.22
N ALA A 324 -2.05 18.73 -16.33
CA ALA A 324 -1.05 18.44 -17.34
C ALA A 324 0.00 19.57 -17.48
N MET A 325 0.44 20.11 -16.32
CA MET A 325 1.40 21.21 -16.24
C MET A 325 2.51 20.85 -15.25
N PRO A 326 3.79 20.89 -15.66
CA PRO A 326 4.90 20.63 -14.75
C PRO A 326 4.89 21.58 -13.55
N ILE A 327 5.02 21.03 -12.34
CA ILE A 327 5.27 21.81 -11.13
C ILE A 327 6.67 21.49 -10.63
N ARG A 328 7.56 22.48 -10.64
CA ARG A 328 8.90 22.38 -10.04
C ARG A 328 8.77 22.53 -8.53
N LEU A 329 9.16 21.49 -7.79
CA LEU A 329 9.33 21.55 -6.35
C LEU A 329 10.71 22.16 -6.06
N LEU A 330 10.69 23.36 -5.49
CA LEU A 330 11.88 24.15 -5.22
C LEU A 330 12.39 23.86 -3.80
N PRO A 331 13.72 23.78 -3.61
CA PRO A 331 14.30 23.47 -2.31
C PRO A 331 13.99 24.59 -1.32
N ALA A 332 13.37 24.23 -0.20
CA ALA A 332 13.24 25.11 0.95
C ALA A 332 14.59 25.28 1.68
N GLY A 333 14.70 26.32 2.51
CA GLY A 333 15.85 26.50 3.40
C GLY A 333 15.97 25.41 4.48
N GLU A 334 17.04 25.45 5.28
CA GLU A 334 17.20 24.56 6.45
C GLU A 334 16.08 24.74 7.49
N ASP A 335 15.41 25.90 7.47
CA ASP A 335 14.22 26.25 8.25
C ASP A 335 12.91 25.80 7.59
N PHE A 336 12.98 25.01 6.50
CA PHE A 336 11.85 24.47 5.75
C PHE A 336 10.99 25.53 5.04
N VAL A 337 11.52 26.74 4.85
CA VAL A 337 10.81 27.89 4.24
C VAL A 337 11.25 28.11 2.79
N LEU A 338 10.31 28.17 1.85
CA LEU A 338 10.57 28.66 0.49
C LEU A 338 10.64 30.20 0.48
N ARG A 339 11.61 30.74 -0.26
CA ARG A 339 11.91 32.19 -0.32
C ARG A 339 11.90 32.71 -1.75
N GLY A 340 11.65 34.01 -1.88
CA GLY A 340 11.60 34.70 -3.17
C GLY A 340 12.86 34.54 -4.02
N GLU A 341 14.06 34.50 -3.43
CA GLU A 341 15.32 34.32 -4.18
C GLU A 341 15.35 32.98 -4.94
N THR A 342 14.98 31.89 -4.27
CA THR A 342 14.89 30.55 -4.89
C THR A 342 13.87 30.53 -6.03
N LEU A 343 12.70 31.16 -5.84
CA LEU A 343 11.68 31.27 -6.87
C LEU A 343 12.16 32.10 -8.06
N ARG A 344 12.79 33.25 -7.81
CA ARG A 344 13.32 34.14 -8.84
C ARG A 344 14.34 33.44 -9.71
N GLN A 345 15.28 32.72 -9.10
CA GLN A 345 16.28 31.95 -9.84
C GLN A 345 15.60 30.90 -10.74
N ALA A 346 14.66 30.12 -10.21
CA ALA A 346 13.96 29.08 -10.98
C ALA A 346 13.16 29.67 -12.16
N ILE A 347 12.47 30.80 -11.93
CA ILE A 347 11.74 31.53 -12.98
C ILE A 347 12.70 32.02 -14.06
N GLN A 348 13.84 32.62 -13.70
CA GLN A 348 14.81 33.12 -14.68
C GLN A 348 15.41 31.99 -15.52
N GLU A 349 15.71 30.84 -14.91
CA GLU A 349 16.15 29.64 -15.62
C GLU A 349 15.12 29.17 -16.66
N ASP A 350 13.85 29.13 -16.26
CA ASP A 350 12.76 28.65 -17.13
C ASP A 350 12.42 29.63 -18.25
N VAL A 351 12.39 30.93 -17.96
CA VAL A 351 12.22 31.98 -18.98
C VAL A 351 13.36 31.92 -19.99
N THR A 352 14.61 31.75 -19.54
CA THR A 352 15.77 31.58 -20.43
C THR A 352 15.64 30.32 -21.30
N ALA A 353 15.02 29.25 -20.78
CA ALA A 353 14.72 28.03 -21.52
C ALA A 353 13.47 28.12 -22.41
N GLY A 354 12.85 29.30 -22.54
CA GLY A 354 11.65 29.52 -23.35
C GLY A 354 10.36 28.94 -22.77
N ARG A 355 10.34 28.64 -21.47
CA ARG A 355 9.14 28.25 -20.73
C ARG A 355 8.38 29.47 -20.22
N ILE A 356 7.12 29.26 -19.86
CA ILE A 356 6.18 30.29 -19.43
C ILE A 356 5.82 30.03 -17.96
N PRO A 357 6.36 30.81 -17.02
CA PRO A 357 5.96 30.78 -15.61
C PRO A 357 4.47 31.12 -15.44
N VAL A 358 3.71 30.26 -14.74
CA VAL A 358 2.24 30.40 -14.62
C VAL A 358 1.79 30.69 -13.19
N ILE A 359 2.13 29.81 -12.25
CA ILE A 359 1.64 29.88 -10.87
C ILE A 359 2.71 29.43 -9.88
N CYS A 360 2.82 30.14 -8.76
CA CYS A 360 3.53 29.73 -7.56
C CYS A 360 2.50 29.39 -6.47
N ILE A 361 2.65 28.21 -5.86
CA ILE A 361 1.81 27.75 -4.76
C ILE A 361 2.65 27.77 -3.49
N ALA A 362 2.43 28.79 -2.66
CA ALA A 362 3.10 28.92 -1.36
C ALA A 362 2.28 28.22 -0.27
N THR A 363 2.96 27.68 0.74
CA THR A 363 2.31 26.94 1.83
C THR A 363 2.49 27.66 3.16
N LEU A 364 1.38 27.99 3.83
CA LEU A 364 1.37 28.43 5.23
C LEU A 364 0.91 27.27 6.11
N GLY A 365 1.87 26.63 6.78
CA GLY A 365 1.64 25.45 7.61
C GLY A 365 1.86 24.15 6.83
N THR A 366 3.10 23.93 6.38
CA THR A 366 3.50 22.71 5.64
C THR A 366 3.10 21.43 6.36
N THR A 367 2.92 20.34 5.62
CA THR A 367 2.43 19.08 6.21
C THR A 367 3.44 18.46 7.17
N GLY A 368 4.73 18.49 6.80
CA GLY A 368 5.81 17.90 7.61
C GLY A 368 5.96 18.59 8.96
N THR A 369 6.31 19.87 8.95
CA THR A 369 6.77 20.64 10.12
C THR A 369 5.92 21.86 10.48
N CYS A 370 4.84 22.13 9.74
CA CYS A 370 4.04 23.35 9.87
C CYS A 370 4.88 24.63 9.67
N ALA A 371 5.84 24.57 8.73
CA ALA A 371 6.62 25.73 8.30
C ALA A 371 5.78 26.70 7.45
N TYR A 372 6.25 27.93 7.32
CA TYR A 372 5.56 29.02 6.65
C TYR A 372 6.44 29.60 5.56
N ASP A 373 6.05 29.41 4.30
CA ASP A 373 6.73 30.03 3.17
C ASP A 373 6.69 31.57 3.29
N ASP A 374 7.74 32.24 2.81
CA ASP A 374 7.90 33.70 2.92
C ASP A 374 7.05 34.42 1.86
N ILE A 375 5.77 34.63 2.18
CA ILE A 375 4.79 35.23 1.26
C ILE A 375 5.21 36.63 0.81
N GLU A 376 5.86 37.43 1.66
CA GLU A 376 6.26 38.79 1.29
C GLU A 376 7.30 38.80 0.17
N THR A 377 8.30 37.94 0.26
CA THR A 377 9.33 37.82 -0.79
C THR A 377 8.80 37.12 -2.04
N LEU A 378 7.96 36.08 -1.87
CA LEU A 378 7.37 35.34 -2.99
C LEU A 378 6.40 36.20 -3.80
N SER A 379 5.53 36.97 -3.13
CA SER A 379 4.60 37.89 -3.79
C SER A 379 5.32 38.96 -4.61
N ALA A 380 6.41 39.55 -4.10
CA ALA A 380 7.19 40.52 -4.86
C ALA A 380 7.74 39.93 -6.17
N VAL A 381 8.19 38.68 -6.15
CA VAL A 381 8.67 37.97 -7.34
C VAL A 381 7.50 37.64 -8.27
N CYS A 382 6.39 37.14 -7.75
CA CYS A 382 5.20 36.83 -8.54
C CYS A 382 4.64 38.07 -9.27
N GLU A 383 4.59 39.23 -8.61
CA GLU A 383 4.14 40.49 -9.20
C GLU A 383 5.05 40.99 -10.34
N GLU A 384 6.36 40.80 -10.20
CA GLU A 384 7.37 41.14 -11.21
C GLU A 384 7.20 40.30 -12.46
N PHE A 385 7.09 38.97 -12.30
CA PHE A 385 7.01 38.01 -13.41
C PHE A 385 5.59 37.70 -13.89
N LYS A 386 4.56 38.34 -13.30
CA LYS A 386 3.13 38.10 -13.59
C LYS A 386 2.71 36.64 -13.39
N VAL A 387 3.27 36.01 -12.36
CA VAL A 387 2.95 34.65 -11.93
C VAL A 387 1.80 34.72 -10.92
N TRP A 388 0.78 33.88 -11.08
CA TRP A 388 -0.31 33.76 -10.10
C TRP A 388 0.27 33.29 -8.77
N LEU A 389 -0.08 33.93 -7.65
CA LEU A 389 0.28 33.45 -6.32
C LEU A 389 -0.91 32.87 -5.58
N HIS A 390 -0.90 31.56 -5.39
CA HIS A 390 -1.85 30.85 -4.54
C HIS A 390 -1.21 30.51 -3.19
N VAL A 391 -1.96 30.70 -2.09
CA VAL A 391 -1.52 30.30 -0.75
C VAL A 391 -2.38 29.14 -0.24
N ASP A 392 -1.74 27.98 -0.01
CA ASP A 392 -2.35 26.88 0.73
C ASP A 392 -2.12 27.07 2.22
N ALA A 393 -3.16 27.49 2.93
CA ALA A 393 -3.17 27.63 4.38
C ALA A 393 -4.10 26.58 5.03
N ALA A 394 -4.24 25.39 4.44
CA ALA A 394 -5.25 24.39 4.83
C ALA A 394 -5.38 24.17 6.35
N TYR A 395 -4.26 24.09 7.07
CA TYR A 395 -4.26 23.96 8.53
C TYR A 395 -4.08 25.31 9.24
N ALA A 396 -2.98 26.02 8.95
CA ALA A 396 -2.59 27.19 9.72
C ALA A 396 -3.48 28.42 9.52
N GLY A 397 -4.33 28.43 8.48
CA GLY A 397 -5.24 29.54 8.19
C GLY A 397 -6.16 29.90 9.36
N GLY A 398 -6.52 28.93 10.21
CA GLY A 398 -7.35 29.20 11.37
C GLY A 398 -6.67 30.08 12.43
N ALA A 399 -5.33 30.06 12.50
CA ALA A 399 -4.56 30.90 13.40
C ALA A 399 -4.53 32.37 12.97
N PHE A 400 -4.96 32.71 11.75
CA PHE A 400 -5.05 34.10 11.30
C PHE A 400 -6.04 34.90 12.15
N ALA A 401 -7.00 34.27 12.83
CA ALA A 401 -7.91 34.97 13.73
C ALA A 401 -7.23 35.55 14.99
N LEU A 402 -6.01 35.10 15.32
CA LEU A 402 -5.28 35.49 16.53
C LEU A 402 -4.30 36.63 16.25
N ASP A 403 -4.27 37.63 17.12
CA ASP A 403 -3.36 38.78 16.99
C ASP A 403 -1.91 38.42 17.27
N GLU A 404 -1.71 37.51 18.22
CA GLU A 404 -0.43 36.89 18.53
C GLU A 404 0.16 36.05 17.37
N CYS A 405 -0.64 35.70 16.36
CA CYS A 405 -0.21 35.01 15.13
C CYS A 405 -0.23 35.94 13.90
N SER A 406 -0.19 37.27 14.10
CA SER A 406 -0.31 38.26 13.03
C SER A 406 0.72 38.16 11.91
N ASP A 407 1.93 37.69 12.22
CA ASP A 407 3.00 37.50 11.23
C ASP A 407 2.59 36.57 10.08
N LEU A 408 1.70 35.60 10.31
CA LEU A 408 1.23 34.67 9.28
C LEU A 408 0.42 35.35 8.17
N ARG A 409 -0.05 36.59 8.39
CA ARG A 409 -0.87 37.34 7.42
C ARG A 409 -0.05 38.28 6.53
N LYS A 410 1.27 38.40 6.78
CA LYS A 410 2.14 39.28 6.01
C LYS A 410 2.14 38.90 4.53
N GLY A 411 1.91 39.88 3.67
CA GLY A 411 1.86 39.70 2.20
C GLY A 411 0.55 39.12 1.64
N LEU A 412 -0.43 38.74 2.47
CA LEU A 412 -1.71 38.20 1.98
C LEU A 412 -2.51 39.22 1.15
N ASP A 413 -2.25 40.51 1.28
CA ASP A 413 -2.84 41.57 0.46
C ASP A 413 -2.37 41.55 -1.01
N ARG A 414 -1.33 40.78 -1.32
CA ARG A 414 -0.74 40.69 -2.66
C ARG A 414 -0.99 39.37 -3.37
N VAL A 415 -1.63 38.40 -2.73
CA VAL A 415 -1.86 37.06 -3.31
C VAL A 415 -3.13 37.05 -4.18
N ASP A 416 -3.16 36.18 -5.20
CA ASP A 416 -4.31 36.07 -6.10
C ASP A 416 -5.41 35.17 -5.51
N SER A 417 -5.02 34.14 -4.75
CA SER A 417 -5.98 33.24 -4.10
C SER A 417 -5.42 32.57 -2.85
N LEU A 418 -6.32 32.15 -1.95
CA LEU A 418 -6.00 31.52 -0.67
C LEU A 418 -7.00 30.40 -0.37
N ASN A 419 -6.57 29.26 0.16
CA ASN A 419 -7.48 28.27 0.74
C ASN A 419 -7.22 27.99 2.23
N PHE A 420 -8.28 27.58 2.93
CA PHE A 420 -8.24 27.15 4.32
C PHE A 420 -9.31 26.09 4.60
N ASN A 421 -8.99 25.02 5.34
CA ASN A 421 -9.95 23.99 5.70
C ASN A 421 -10.61 24.31 7.05
N LEU A 422 -11.89 24.65 7.04
CA LEU A 422 -12.66 24.81 8.29
C LEU A 422 -12.71 23.49 9.06
N HIS A 423 -12.73 22.36 8.35
CA HIS A 423 -12.69 21.03 8.94
C HIS A 423 -11.35 20.65 9.56
N LYS A 424 -10.32 21.50 9.49
CA LYS A 424 -9.07 21.25 10.22
C LYS A 424 -8.98 21.99 11.54
N PHE A 425 -9.49 23.22 11.64
CA PHE A 425 -9.24 24.08 12.81
C PHE A 425 -10.43 24.95 13.25
N MET A 426 -11.59 24.86 12.57
CA MET A 426 -12.79 25.66 12.87
C MET A 426 -13.99 24.81 13.27
N LEU A 427 -13.77 23.56 13.72
CA LEU A 427 -14.82 22.72 14.30
C LEU A 427 -16.02 22.45 13.36
N VAL A 428 -15.84 22.56 12.04
CA VAL A 428 -16.87 22.25 11.03
C VAL A 428 -16.54 20.91 10.38
N ASN A 429 -17.39 19.89 10.51
CA ASN A 429 -17.11 18.56 10.00
C ASN A 429 -16.79 18.54 8.49
N PHE A 430 -15.99 17.56 8.05
CA PHE A 430 -15.68 17.33 6.64
C PHE A 430 -16.95 17.04 5.81
N ASP A 431 -17.06 17.45 4.55
CA ASP A 431 -16.16 18.37 3.81
C ASP A 431 -16.47 19.84 4.12
N CYS A 432 -15.44 20.70 4.12
CA CYS A 432 -15.59 22.16 4.20
C CYS A 432 -14.24 22.88 3.99
N SER A 433 -13.96 23.35 2.78
CA SER A 433 -12.75 24.12 2.46
C SER A 433 -13.14 25.49 1.92
N ALA A 434 -12.74 26.55 2.61
CA ALA A 434 -12.87 27.91 2.10
C ALA A 434 -11.79 28.18 1.04
N MET A 435 -12.17 28.84 -0.04
CA MET A 435 -11.28 29.38 -1.04
C MET A 435 -11.66 30.83 -1.32
N TRP A 436 -10.70 31.75 -1.26
CA TRP A 436 -10.89 33.14 -1.65
C TRP A 436 -10.09 33.48 -2.89
N LEU A 437 -10.70 34.32 -3.73
CA LEU A 437 -10.15 34.82 -4.99
C LEU A 437 -10.11 36.33 -4.91
N ARG A 438 -8.98 36.93 -5.26
CA ARG A 438 -8.87 38.38 -5.38
C ARG A 438 -9.66 38.91 -6.57
N ASP A 439 -9.72 38.11 -7.63
CA ASP A 439 -10.51 38.37 -8.83
C ASP A 439 -11.14 37.07 -9.31
N ALA A 440 -12.44 36.91 -9.01
CA ALA A 440 -13.18 35.72 -9.35
C ALA A 440 -13.51 35.63 -10.84
N ASN A 441 -13.46 36.73 -11.59
CA ASN A 441 -13.71 36.71 -13.03
C ASN A 441 -12.69 35.80 -13.73
N LYS A 442 -11.43 35.80 -13.28
CA LYS A 442 -10.40 34.89 -13.82
C LYS A 442 -10.79 33.41 -13.73
N VAL A 443 -11.47 33.01 -12.67
CA VAL A 443 -11.96 31.63 -12.49
C VAL A 443 -13.22 31.40 -13.32
N VAL A 444 -14.16 32.35 -13.28
CA VAL A 444 -15.40 32.30 -14.07
C VAL A 444 -15.07 32.15 -15.56
N ASP A 445 -14.19 33.00 -16.11
CA ASP A 445 -13.78 32.98 -17.51
C ASP A 445 -13.13 31.66 -17.91
N SER A 446 -12.42 31.01 -16.97
CA SER A 446 -11.77 29.72 -17.20
C SER A 446 -12.74 28.55 -17.22
N PHE A 447 -13.84 28.61 -16.47
CA PHE A 447 -14.77 27.48 -16.27
C PHE A 447 -16.16 27.68 -16.86
N ASN A 448 -16.44 28.84 -17.46
CA ASN A 448 -17.76 29.15 -17.96
C ASN A 448 -18.19 28.18 -19.07
N VAL A 449 -19.42 27.66 -18.95
CA VAL A 449 -20.09 26.88 -19.99
C VAL A 449 -21.50 27.43 -20.15
N ASP A 450 -21.76 28.08 -21.28
CA ASP A 450 -23.08 28.66 -21.57
C ASP A 450 -24.03 27.61 -22.19
N ARG A 451 -25.06 27.22 -21.42
CA ARG A 451 -26.13 26.31 -21.84
C ARG A 451 -27.49 26.88 -21.46
N ILE A 452 -28.43 26.88 -22.41
CA ILE A 452 -29.75 27.51 -22.23
C ILE A 452 -30.54 26.99 -21.02
N TYR A 453 -30.34 25.72 -20.63
CA TYR A 453 -31.03 25.12 -19.49
C TYR A 453 -30.44 25.54 -18.13
N LEU A 454 -29.31 26.27 -18.09
CA LEU A 454 -28.75 26.83 -16.86
C LEU A 454 -29.11 28.31 -16.66
N LYS A 455 -29.64 28.97 -17.69
CA LYS A 455 -29.99 30.39 -17.65
C LYS A 455 -31.18 30.65 -16.75
N HIS A 456 -31.18 31.80 -16.09
CA HIS A 456 -32.32 32.27 -15.31
C HIS A 456 -32.49 33.78 -15.44
N LYS A 457 -33.69 34.26 -15.09
CA LYS A 457 -34.10 35.67 -15.29
C LYS A 457 -33.28 36.71 -14.54
N HIS A 458 -32.37 36.31 -13.64
CA HIS A 458 -31.54 37.21 -12.83
C HIS A 458 -30.06 37.18 -13.23
N GLU A 459 -29.68 36.35 -14.20
CA GLU A 459 -28.31 36.26 -14.69
C GLU A 459 -27.89 37.62 -15.29
N GLY A 460 -26.75 38.15 -14.84
CA GLY A 460 -26.25 39.47 -15.22
C GLY A 460 -27.04 40.67 -14.69
N GLN A 461 -28.04 40.46 -13.82
CA GLN A 461 -28.86 41.53 -13.21
C GLN A 461 -28.49 41.84 -11.76
N SER A 462 -27.69 41.00 -11.11
CA SER A 462 -27.18 41.21 -9.75
C SER A 462 -25.69 40.85 -9.67
N GLN A 463 -25.01 41.30 -8.61
CA GLN A 463 -23.62 40.90 -8.30
C GLN A 463 -23.57 39.58 -7.50
N ILE A 464 -24.70 38.92 -7.27
CA ILE A 464 -24.72 37.64 -6.54
C ILE A 464 -24.08 36.56 -7.41
N PRO A 465 -23.06 35.82 -6.91
CA PRO A 465 -22.31 34.88 -7.72
C PRO A 465 -23.11 33.61 -8.04
N ASP A 466 -22.97 33.12 -9.26
CA ASP A 466 -23.33 31.76 -9.63
C ASP A 466 -22.13 30.84 -9.38
N PHE A 467 -22.05 30.28 -8.17
CA PHE A 467 -20.89 29.52 -7.70
C PHE A 467 -20.55 28.28 -8.56
N ARG A 468 -21.42 27.79 -9.45
CA ARG A 468 -21.04 26.76 -10.44
C ARG A 468 -19.83 27.17 -11.29
N HIS A 469 -19.62 28.47 -11.51
CA HIS A 469 -18.51 28.99 -12.29
C HIS A 469 -17.21 29.11 -11.48
N TRP A 470 -17.26 28.85 -10.17
CA TRP A 470 -16.15 29.03 -9.22
C TRP A 470 -15.59 27.68 -8.74
N GLN A 471 -16.07 26.57 -9.30
CA GLN A 471 -15.75 25.21 -8.88
C GLN A 471 -15.70 24.27 -10.09
N ILE A 472 -15.18 23.06 -9.90
CA ILE A 472 -15.08 22.04 -10.96
C ILE A 472 -16.45 21.39 -11.28
N PRO A 473 -17.23 20.88 -10.30
CA PRO A 473 -18.50 20.22 -10.59
C PRO A 473 -19.63 21.23 -10.86
N LEU A 474 -20.72 20.80 -11.50
CA LEU A 474 -21.92 21.64 -11.66
C LEU A 474 -22.70 21.79 -10.34
N GLY A 475 -23.10 20.67 -9.75
CA GLY A 475 -23.91 20.65 -8.53
C GLY A 475 -23.10 20.99 -7.29
N ARG A 476 -23.74 21.63 -6.30
CA ARG A 476 -23.16 21.87 -4.98
C ARG A 476 -24.21 21.75 -3.88
N ARG A 477 -23.81 21.20 -2.73
CA ARG A 477 -24.65 21.03 -1.53
C ARG A 477 -24.68 22.31 -0.69
N PHE A 478 -25.60 22.39 0.27
CA PHE A 478 -25.78 23.56 1.12
C PHE A 478 -24.76 23.62 2.29
N ARG A 479 -23.45 23.66 1.96
CA ARG A 479 -22.34 23.62 2.93
C ARG A 479 -22.36 24.78 3.92
N ALA A 480 -22.79 25.96 3.47
CA ALA A 480 -22.84 27.17 4.28
C ALA A 480 -23.74 27.03 5.52
N LEU A 481 -24.72 26.12 5.51
CA LEU A 481 -25.64 25.95 6.63
C LEU A 481 -24.93 25.44 7.89
N LYS A 482 -24.08 24.42 7.78
CA LYS A 482 -23.30 23.93 8.94
C LYS A 482 -22.26 24.94 9.42
N VAL A 483 -21.68 25.72 8.51
CA VAL A 483 -20.76 26.81 8.86
C VAL A 483 -21.49 27.88 9.67
N TRP A 484 -22.64 28.33 9.18
CA TRP A 484 -23.46 29.36 9.83
C TRP A 484 -23.90 28.95 11.23
N ILE A 485 -24.45 27.73 11.39
CA ILE A 485 -24.88 27.22 12.69
C ILE A 485 -23.71 27.10 13.65
N THR A 486 -22.57 26.58 13.19
CA THR A 486 -21.35 26.42 14.01
C THR A 486 -20.83 27.78 14.48
N PHE A 487 -20.71 28.76 13.58
CA PHE A 487 -20.18 30.08 13.93
C PHE A 487 -21.10 30.84 14.88
N ARG A 488 -22.42 30.71 14.73
CA ARG A 488 -23.37 31.33 15.64
C ARG A 488 -23.37 30.70 17.02
N THR A 489 -23.37 29.37 17.11
CA THR A 489 -23.48 28.65 18.40
C THR A 489 -22.16 28.52 19.16
N LEU A 490 -21.01 28.76 18.52
CA LEU A 490 -19.72 28.87 19.20
C LEU A 490 -19.29 30.32 19.47
N GLY A 491 -19.69 31.24 18.59
CA GLY A 491 -19.23 32.63 18.60
C GLY A 491 -17.76 32.78 18.21
N ALA A 492 -17.36 34.00 17.86
CA ALA A 492 -15.99 34.31 17.48
C ALA A 492 -15.01 34.09 18.64
N GLU A 493 -15.42 34.35 19.89
CA GLU A 493 -14.59 34.10 21.07
C GLU A 493 -14.31 32.61 21.27
N GLY A 494 -15.34 31.76 21.15
CA GLY A 494 -15.20 30.31 21.29
C GLY A 494 -14.23 29.71 20.26
N LEU A 495 -14.33 30.15 19.00
CA LEU A 495 -13.42 29.74 17.93
C LEU A 495 -11.97 30.17 18.21
N ARG A 496 -11.72 31.43 18.62
CA ARG A 496 -10.37 31.89 18.98
C ARG A 496 -9.80 31.12 20.18
N ASN A 497 -10.63 30.84 21.18
CA ASN A 497 -10.22 30.08 22.37
C ASN A 497 -9.85 28.64 22.02
N HIS A 498 -10.59 27.99 21.12
CA HIS A 498 -10.24 26.65 20.62
C HIS A 498 -8.84 26.62 19.96
N VAL A 499 -8.56 27.57 19.07
CA VAL A 499 -7.26 27.70 18.40
C VAL A 499 -6.14 27.91 19.44
N ARG A 500 -6.34 28.81 20.41
CA ARG A 500 -5.37 29.06 21.50
C ARG A 500 -5.14 27.84 22.38
N GLN A 501 -6.19 27.10 22.70
CA GLN A 501 -6.10 25.89 23.51
C GLN A 501 -5.21 24.85 22.83
N HIS A 502 -5.37 24.61 21.53
CA HIS A 502 -4.51 23.67 20.81
C HIS A 502 -3.04 24.12 20.80
N ILE A 503 -2.79 25.43 20.67
CA ILE A 503 -1.44 26.02 20.74
C ILE A 503 -0.83 25.79 22.13
N GLU A 504 -1.59 26.01 23.21
CA GLU A 504 -1.10 25.83 24.58
C GLU A 504 -0.86 24.35 24.92
N LEU A 505 -1.75 23.44 24.50
CA LEU A 505 -1.56 22.00 24.68
C LEU A 505 -0.32 21.48 23.93
N ALA A 506 -0.08 21.97 22.71
CA ALA A 506 1.16 21.65 22.00
C ALA A 506 2.40 22.23 22.69
N LYS A 507 2.29 23.41 23.32
CA LYS A 507 3.36 24.00 24.15
C LYS A 507 3.66 23.15 25.37
N GLN A 508 2.63 22.63 26.03
CA GLN A 508 2.79 21.70 27.15
C GLN A 508 3.52 20.43 26.69
N PHE A 509 3.12 19.85 25.55
CA PHE A 509 3.80 18.68 24.99
C PHE A 509 5.27 18.97 24.63
N GLU A 510 5.56 20.10 23.99
CA GLU A 510 6.93 20.56 23.69
C GLU A 510 7.77 20.65 24.98
N GLN A 511 7.23 21.18 26.08
CA GLN A 511 7.95 21.24 27.35
C GLN A 511 8.26 19.86 27.92
N LEU A 512 7.39 18.88 27.74
CA LEU A 512 7.63 17.49 28.16
C LEU A 512 8.76 16.86 27.34
N VAL A 513 8.74 17.06 26.02
CA VAL A 513 9.82 16.61 25.10
C VAL A 513 11.16 17.23 25.47
N VAL A 514 11.21 18.54 25.71
CA VAL A 514 12.46 19.26 26.02
C VAL A 514 13.02 18.87 27.40
N LYS A 515 12.16 18.56 28.37
CA LYS A 515 12.59 18.10 29.71
C LYS A 515 13.25 16.73 29.68
N ASP A 516 12.88 15.86 28.75
CA ASP A 516 13.48 14.53 28.63
C ASP A 516 14.72 14.56 27.73
N SER A 517 15.89 14.43 28.37
CA SER A 517 17.19 14.45 27.72
C SER A 517 17.40 13.42 26.60
N ARG A 518 16.56 12.38 26.51
CA ARG A 518 16.61 11.33 25.50
C ARG A 518 15.99 11.76 24.17
N PHE A 519 15.16 12.79 24.17
CA PHE A 519 14.52 13.32 22.97
C PHE A 519 15.18 14.61 22.49
N GLU A 520 14.89 14.97 21.25
CA GLU A 520 15.28 16.24 20.64
C GLU A 520 14.17 16.78 19.73
N MET A 521 14.07 18.10 19.68
CA MET A 521 13.20 18.81 18.75
C MET A 521 13.80 18.76 17.32
N VAL A 522 12.92 18.64 16.33
CA VAL A 522 13.31 18.57 14.90
C VAL A 522 13.00 19.85 14.16
N ALA A 523 11.89 20.48 14.51
CA ALA A 523 11.51 21.81 14.05
C ALA A 523 10.95 22.58 15.25
N PRO A 524 10.95 23.93 15.21
CA PRO A 524 10.21 24.71 16.20
C PRO A 524 8.75 24.27 16.26
N ARG A 525 8.15 24.23 17.46
CA ARG A 525 6.70 24.04 17.57
C ARG A 525 5.99 25.12 16.78
N ALA A 526 5.03 24.69 15.98
CA ALA A 526 4.19 25.57 15.18
C ALA A 526 2.73 25.18 15.38
N LEU A 527 1.97 26.13 15.92
CA LEU A 527 0.56 25.95 16.30
C LEU A 527 0.36 24.71 17.19
N GLY A 528 -0.50 23.79 16.74
CA GLY A 528 -0.80 22.54 17.43
C GLY A 528 0.13 21.37 17.09
N LEU A 529 1.23 21.58 16.33
CA LEU A 529 2.18 20.54 15.92
C LEU A 529 3.52 20.66 16.64
N VAL A 530 4.00 19.52 17.16
CA VAL A 530 5.35 19.33 17.70
C VAL A 530 6.06 18.23 16.90
N CYS A 531 7.24 18.54 16.37
CA CYS A 531 8.09 17.61 15.63
C CYS A 531 9.31 17.22 16.47
N PHE A 532 9.41 15.94 16.83
CA PHE A 532 10.42 15.47 17.77
C PHE A 532 10.90 14.06 17.43
N ARG A 533 12.01 13.64 18.01
CA ARG A 533 12.52 12.27 17.87
C ARG A 533 13.31 11.85 19.10
N PRO A 534 13.41 10.54 19.39
CA PRO A 534 14.46 10.04 20.27
C PRO A 534 15.82 10.30 19.62
N LYS A 535 16.82 10.69 20.44
CA LYS A 535 18.21 10.84 19.99
C LYS A 535 18.77 9.49 19.55
N GLY A 536 19.68 9.52 18.57
CA GLY A 536 20.33 8.34 17.98
C GLY A 536 19.90 8.08 16.54
N GLY A 537 19.95 6.82 16.11
CA GLY A 537 19.62 6.40 14.73
C GLY A 537 18.12 6.46 14.42
N ASN A 538 17.77 6.55 13.13
CA ASN A 538 16.38 6.57 12.65
C ASN A 538 15.61 5.29 13.02
N GLU A 539 16.33 4.20 13.27
CA GLU A 539 15.77 2.91 13.69
C GLU A 539 15.07 3.02 15.04
N ILE A 540 15.59 3.83 15.98
CA ILE A 540 14.99 4.05 17.29
C ILE A 540 13.64 4.76 17.14
N THR A 541 13.59 5.80 16.32
CA THR A 541 12.35 6.51 15.99
C THR A 541 11.32 5.57 15.35
N THR A 542 11.76 4.69 14.44
CA THR A 542 10.89 3.72 13.77
C THR A 542 10.37 2.65 14.73
N GLN A 543 11.22 2.11 15.60
CA GLN A 543 10.84 1.11 16.61
C GLN A 543 9.88 1.70 17.65
N LEU A 544 10.13 2.93 18.10
CA LEU A 544 9.24 3.64 19.01
C LEU A 544 7.84 3.80 18.38
N LEU A 545 7.77 4.27 17.14
CA LEU A 545 6.48 4.38 16.44
C LEU A 545 5.79 3.02 16.33
N GLN A 546 6.51 1.97 15.95
CA GLN A 546 5.92 0.63 15.83
C GLN A 546 5.28 0.17 17.13
N ARG A 547 5.97 0.32 18.28
CA ARG A 547 5.40 -0.02 19.59
C ARG A 547 4.12 0.74 19.89
N LEU A 548 4.09 2.05 19.59
CA LEU A 548 2.91 2.88 19.79
C LEU A 548 1.74 2.44 18.90
N MET A 549 2.02 2.10 17.63
CA MET A 549 1.04 1.56 16.68
C MET A 549 0.49 0.21 17.14
N ASP A 550 1.34 -0.70 17.63
CA ASP A 550 0.93 -2.02 18.11
C ASP A 550 0.02 -1.92 19.34
N ARG A 551 0.29 -0.94 20.22
CA ARG A 551 -0.49 -0.67 21.43
C ARG A 551 -1.79 0.07 21.19
N LYS A 552 -1.93 0.77 20.07
CA LYS A 552 -3.16 1.45 19.60
C LYS A 552 -3.76 2.49 20.56
N LYS A 553 -3.03 2.88 21.62
CA LYS A 553 -3.52 3.83 22.64
C LYS A 553 -3.45 5.28 22.19
N ILE A 554 -2.45 5.60 21.36
CA ILE A 554 -2.33 6.86 20.65
C ILE A 554 -1.97 6.58 19.20
N TYR A 555 -2.30 7.50 18.29
CA TYR A 555 -1.91 7.38 16.89
C TYR A 555 -1.03 8.56 16.47
N MET A 556 0.17 8.26 16.00
CA MET A 556 1.10 9.23 15.40
C MET A 556 1.61 8.71 14.05
N VAL A 557 2.22 9.60 13.27
CA VAL A 557 2.87 9.24 12.01
C VAL A 557 4.31 9.76 11.97
N LYS A 558 5.13 9.06 11.19
CA LYS A 558 6.51 9.44 10.91
C LYS A 558 6.57 10.43 9.75
N ALA A 559 7.50 11.36 9.80
CA ALA A 559 7.91 12.18 8.67
C ALA A 559 9.44 12.12 8.52
N GLU A 560 9.92 12.57 7.37
CA GLU A 560 11.35 12.57 7.03
C GLU A 560 11.72 13.86 6.32
N HIS A 561 12.88 14.41 6.66
CA HIS A 561 13.50 15.51 5.93
C HIS A 561 15.02 15.36 5.98
N ALA A 562 15.69 15.58 4.85
CA ALA A 562 17.15 15.44 4.71
C ALA A 562 17.70 14.10 5.29
N GLY A 563 16.96 13.00 5.11
CA GLY A 563 17.31 11.67 5.62
C GLY A 563 17.12 11.48 7.13
N ARG A 564 16.62 12.49 7.87
CA ARG A 564 16.35 12.43 9.30
C ARG A 564 14.88 12.14 9.54
N GLN A 565 14.60 11.03 10.22
CA GLN A 565 13.24 10.62 10.57
C GLN A 565 12.80 11.15 11.93
N PHE A 566 11.55 11.59 12.00
CA PHE A 566 10.96 12.16 13.22
C PHE A 566 9.48 11.83 13.34
N LEU A 567 8.95 11.95 14.56
CA LEU A 567 7.54 11.80 14.87
C LEU A 567 6.85 13.15 14.88
N ARG A 568 5.60 13.15 14.42
CA ARG A 568 4.71 14.31 14.48
C ARG A 568 3.66 14.06 15.55
N PHE A 569 3.57 14.97 16.51
CA PHE A 569 2.49 15.01 17.49
C PHE A 569 1.61 16.23 17.21
N VAL A 570 0.36 15.99 16.84
CA VAL A 570 -0.62 17.06 16.59
C VAL A 570 -1.75 17.00 17.60
N VAL A 571 -2.14 18.15 18.15
CA VAL A 571 -3.33 18.26 19.01
C VAL A 571 -4.58 18.29 18.11
N CYS A 572 -5.41 17.24 18.19
CA CYS A 572 -6.55 17.06 17.28
C CYS A 572 -7.94 17.11 17.93
N GLY A 573 -8.24 16.20 18.86
CA GLY A 573 -9.61 15.97 19.33
C GLY A 573 -10.32 17.23 19.81
N MET A 574 -11.63 17.34 19.54
CA MET A 574 -12.46 18.51 19.90
C MET A 574 -12.35 18.87 21.39
N GLY A 575 -12.21 17.86 22.25
CA GLY A 575 -12.22 18.00 23.70
C GLY A 575 -10.87 17.72 24.36
N THR A 576 -9.72 17.82 23.68
CA THR A 576 -8.42 17.51 24.28
C THR A 576 -8.12 18.37 25.51
N LYS A 577 -7.66 17.74 26.58
CA LYS A 577 -7.30 18.34 27.88
C LYS A 577 -5.81 18.15 28.17
N GLU A 578 -5.31 18.88 29.17
CA GLU A 578 -3.93 18.73 29.65
C GLU A 578 -3.61 17.27 30.06
N SER A 579 -4.56 16.59 30.69
CA SER A 579 -4.42 15.17 31.07
C SER A 579 -4.25 14.23 29.87
N ASP A 580 -4.84 14.57 28.72
CA ASP A 580 -4.70 13.77 27.51
C ASP A 580 -3.27 13.92 26.93
N ILE A 581 -2.68 15.11 27.05
CA ILE A 581 -1.28 15.38 26.67
C ILE A 581 -0.32 14.61 27.59
N GLU A 582 -0.58 14.61 28.90
CA GLU A 582 0.20 13.84 29.87
C GLU A 582 0.10 12.34 29.62
N PHE A 583 -1.10 11.84 29.30
CA PHE A 583 -1.33 10.45 28.92
C PHE A 583 -0.51 10.06 27.69
N ALA A 584 -0.60 10.84 26.61
CA ALA A 584 0.13 10.56 25.39
C ALA A 584 1.65 10.60 25.59
N TRP A 585 2.14 11.59 26.35
CA TRP A 585 3.56 11.67 26.69
C TRP A 585 4.02 10.48 27.54
N THR A 586 3.24 10.08 28.54
CA THR A 586 3.55 8.90 29.37
C THR A 586 3.62 7.63 28.54
N GLU A 587 2.72 7.44 27.58
CA GLU A 587 2.76 6.30 26.66
C GLU A 587 4.04 6.33 25.81
N ILE A 588 4.43 7.50 25.25
CA ILE A 588 5.64 7.67 24.44
C ILE A 588 6.92 7.41 25.27
N GLU A 589 6.98 8.01 26.46
CA GLU A 589 8.10 7.92 27.39
C GLU A 589 8.30 6.47 27.86
N SER A 590 7.22 5.81 28.28
CA SER A 590 7.21 4.42 28.72
C SER A 590 7.67 3.47 27.60
N GLN A 591 7.19 3.65 26.37
CA GLN A 591 7.63 2.81 25.25
C GLN A 591 9.11 3.03 24.90
N LEU A 592 9.64 4.24 25.02
CA LEU A 592 11.07 4.47 24.82
C LEU A 592 11.90 3.86 25.96
N THR A 593 11.46 3.98 27.21
CA THR A 593 12.11 3.36 28.37
C THR A 593 12.18 1.84 28.20
N GLY A 594 11.06 1.19 27.88
CA GLY A 594 11.01 -0.25 27.61
C GLY A 594 11.95 -0.66 26.47
N LEU A 595 11.98 0.11 25.37
CA LEU A 595 12.88 -0.15 24.25
C LEU A 595 14.37 -0.05 24.65
N GLN A 596 14.73 0.96 25.44
CA GLN A 596 16.12 1.16 25.88
C GLN A 596 16.55 0.15 26.95
N GLU A 597 15.65 -0.28 27.83
CA GLU A 597 15.91 -1.34 28.81
C GLU A 597 16.14 -2.68 28.11
N GLU A 598 15.31 -3.03 27.12
CA GLU A 598 15.50 -4.21 26.27
C GLU A 598 16.87 -4.17 25.57
N GLN A 599 17.24 -3.04 24.98
CA GLN A 599 18.56 -2.84 24.34
C GLN A 599 19.72 -2.92 25.35
N SER A 600 19.55 -2.35 26.54
CA SER A 600 20.57 -2.36 27.60
C SER A 600 20.76 -3.75 28.20
N LEU A 601 19.69 -4.52 28.37
CA LEU A 601 19.75 -5.92 28.80
C LEU A 601 20.47 -6.78 27.76
N LEU A 602 20.21 -6.55 26.47
CA LEU A 602 20.92 -7.18 25.36
C LEU A 602 22.42 -6.78 25.34
N ALA A 603 22.73 -5.51 25.61
CA ALA A 603 24.10 -5.01 25.68
C ALA A 603 24.88 -5.51 26.91
N ARG A 604 24.27 -5.57 28.11
CA ARG A 604 24.88 -6.12 29.33
C ARG A 604 25.15 -7.62 29.22
N LYS A 605 24.25 -8.39 28.59
CA LYS A 605 24.51 -9.79 28.23
C LYS A 605 25.72 -9.95 27.30
N SER A 606 25.98 -8.94 26.47
CA SER A 606 27.14 -8.90 25.56
C SER A 606 28.44 -8.44 26.27
N GLY A 607 28.35 -7.47 27.19
CA GLY A 607 29.48 -6.92 27.95
C GLY A 607 30.05 -7.85 29.03
N ASN A 608 29.21 -8.60 29.75
CA ASN A 608 29.68 -9.63 30.70
C ASN A 608 30.51 -10.73 30.00
N MET A 609 30.30 -10.95 28.69
CA MET A 609 31.10 -11.87 27.89
C MET A 609 32.52 -11.32 27.62
N ALA A 610 32.67 -9.99 27.53
CA ALA A 610 33.94 -9.31 27.27
C ALA A 610 34.82 -9.22 28.54
N ASP A 611 34.24 -8.96 29.72
CA ASP A 611 34.98 -8.91 31.00
C ASP A 611 35.54 -10.29 31.41
N LEU A 612 34.81 -11.37 31.10
CA LEU A 612 35.32 -12.74 31.23
C LEU A 612 36.52 -12.99 30.31
N THR A 613 36.55 -12.38 29.12
CA THR A 613 37.65 -12.53 28.16
C THR A 613 38.92 -11.80 28.63
N GLN A 614 38.78 -10.67 29.32
CA GLN A 614 39.91 -9.90 29.85
C GLN A 614 40.55 -10.54 31.11
N HIS A 615 39.76 -11.24 31.93
CA HIS A 615 40.27 -12.02 33.08
C HIS A 615 41.10 -13.24 32.63
N PHE A 616 40.80 -13.81 31.47
CA PHE A 616 41.59 -14.90 30.88
C PHE A 616 42.90 -14.44 30.20
N GLN A 617 43.05 -13.15 29.91
CA GLN A 617 44.19 -12.63 29.16
C GLN A 617 45.39 -12.24 30.04
N ILE A 618 45.18 -12.06 31.35
CA ILE A 618 46.24 -11.74 32.33
C ILE A 618 47.07 -12.98 32.72
N HIS A 619 46.55 -14.20 32.51
CA HIS A 619 47.27 -15.44 32.83
C HIS A 619 48.10 -16.05 31.67
N LEU A 620 48.13 -15.42 30.49
CA LEU A 620 48.79 -15.98 29.30
C LEU A 620 50.02 -15.19 28.82
N THR A 621 50.55 -14.24 29.60
CA THR A 621 51.73 -13.42 29.20
C THR A 621 53.07 -13.83 29.82
N THR A 622 53.15 -14.99 30.47
CA THR A 622 54.42 -15.60 30.86
C THR A 622 54.48 -17.02 30.33
N GLU A 623 54.93 -17.18 29.09
CA GLU A 623 56.00 -18.11 28.70
C GLU A 623 56.08 -18.24 27.18
N ASN A 624 57.34 -18.30 26.71
CA ASN A 624 57.78 -18.74 25.39
C ASN A 624 57.86 -17.71 24.27
N ALA A 625 58.94 -16.92 24.34
CA ALA A 625 59.71 -16.57 23.16
C ALA A 625 60.65 -17.72 22.80
N THR A 626 60.60 -18.21 21.55
CA THR A 626 61.72 -18.36 20.59
C THR A 626 61.60 -19.58 19.65
N HIS A 627 62.03 -19.32 18.41
CA HIS A 627 62.38 -20.24 17.31
C HIS A 627 61.26 -20.96 16.53
N GLU A 628 61.30 -21.12 15.20
CA GLU A 628 61.95 -20.40 14.10
C GLU A 628 61.35 -20.94 12.77
N LYS A 629 61.14 -20.01 11.83
CA LYS A 629 61.16 -20.06 10.34
C LYS A 629 61.17 -21.41 9.58
N SER A 630 60.32 -21.50 8.54
CA SER A 630 60.79 -21.52 7.13
C SER A 630 59.67 -21.36 6.08
N HIS A 631 60.09 -20.89 4.91
CA HIS A 631 59.34 -20.35 3.77
C HIS A 631 58.44 -21.34 3.00
N TYR A 632 57.44 -20.83 2.25
CA TYR A 632 57.36 -20.96 0.77
C TYR A 632 56.26 -20.08 0.16
N LYS A 633 56.54 -19.52 -1.01
CA LYS A 633 55.62 -18.80 -1.92
C LYS A 633 55.50 -19.61 -3.22
N LEU A 634 54.36 -19.44 -3.89
CA LEU A 634 54.06 -19.66 -5.33
C LEU A 634 53.29 -20.92 -5.79
N ALA A 635 52.09 -20.60 -6.32
CA ALA A 635 51.59 -20.93 -7.66
C ALA A 635 50.85 -22.26 -7.96
N SER A 636 49.54 -22.08 -8.16
CA SER A 636 48.76 -22.43 -9.36
C SER A 636 48.19 -23.85 -9.59
N ARG A 637 46.89 -23.82 -9.95
CA ARG A 637 46.13 -24.64 -10.92
C ARG A 637 45.62 -26.05 -10.57
N ARG A 638 44.29 -26.18 -10.85
CA ARG A 638 43.56 -27.29 -11.51
C ARG A 638 43.37 -28.59 -10.71
N SER A 639 42.13 -28.86 -10.30
CA SER A 639 41.17 -29.77 -10.95
C SER A 639 41.53 -31.25 -10.88
N LEU A 640 40.68 -32.06 -10.25
CA LEU A 640 39.90 -33.12 -10.93
C LEU A 640 39.22 -34.00 -9.88
N TYR A 641 37.92 -34.19 -10.09
CA TYR A 641 37.18 -35.36 -9.63
C TYR A 641 37.90 -36.65 -10.08
N ASN A 642 37.92 -37.67 -9.22
CA ASN A 642 37.82 -39.05 -9.67
C ASN A 642 37.15 -39.91 -8.59
N ALA A 643 36.03 -40.50 -8.97
CA ALA A 643 35.35 -41.59 -8.26
C ALA A 643 35.86 -42.93 -8.80
N ARG A 644 36.08 -43.92 -7.92
CA ARG A 644 36.05 -45.37 -8.21
C ARG A 644 35.63 -46.07 -6.90
N VAL A 645 34.41 -46.62 -6.82
CA VAL A 645 34.01 -48.02 -7.12
C VAL A 645 34.78 -49.05 -6.29
N PHE A 646 34.07 -49.76 -5.40
CA PHE A 646 34.32 -51.17 -5.09
C PHE A 646 33.02 -51.90 -4.74
N GLN A 647 32.79 -53.02 -5.44
CA GLN A 647 31.81 -54.07 -5.13
C GLN A 647 32.43 -55.10 -4.16
N ALA A 648 31.53 -55.69 -3.36
CA ALA A 648 31.49 -56.99 -2.68
C ALA A 648 32.71 -57.94 -2.73
N ASP A 649 33.12 -58.53 -1.61
CA ASP A 649 32.57 -59.82 -1.12
C ASP A 649 33.22 -60.30 0.21
N HIS A 650 32.36 -60.93 1.02
CA HIS A 650 32.57 -62.05 1.96
C HIS A 650 33.38 -61.98 3.29
N THR A 651 32.61 -62.32 4.33
CA THR A 651 32.85 -63.25 5.46
C THR A 651 33.72 -62.81 6.63
N GLY A 652 33.10 -62.79 7.81
CA GLY A 652 33.79 -62.77 9.10
C GLY A 652 32.91 -62.22 10.21
N ASP A 653 32.15 -63.10 10.86
CA ASP A 653 31.59 -62.87 12.19
C ASP A 653 32.64 -62.26 13.12
N GLN A 654 32.34 -61.12 13.75
CA GLN A 654 32.49 -60.95 15.20
C GLN A 654 31.91 -59.61 15.65
N GLN A 655 30.90 -59.72 16.51
CA GLN A 655 30.33 -58.66 17.32
C GLN A 655 31.40 -57.95 18.14
N HIS A 656 31.64 -56.67 17.84
CA HIS A 656 32.05 -55.68 18.84
C HIS A 656 31.35 -54.36 18.51
N HIS A 657 30.05 -54.29 18.83
CA HIS A 657 29.40 -53.00 19.05
C HIS A 657 30.11 -52.35 20.24
N SER A 658 30.91 -51.31 20.01
CA SER A 658 31.39 -50.48 21.12
C SER A 658 30.15 -49.77 21.70
N PRO A 659 29.79 -49.98 22.98
CA PRO A 659 28.58 -49.43 23.60
C PRO A 659 28.52 -47.89 23.70
N ASP A 660 29.51 -47.19 23.13
CA ASP A 660 29.82 -45.80 23.42
C ASP A 660 29.56 -44.88 22.18
N LEU A 661 29.68 -45.41 20.96
CA LEU A 661 29.24 -44.73 19.72
C LEU A 661 27.71 -44.60 19.62
N GLU A 662 26.98 -45.64 20.01
CA GLU A 662 25.51 -45.64 19.95
C GLU A 662 24.91 -44.69 21.00
N ALA A 663 25.50 -44.68 22.20
CA ALA A 663 25.14 -43.73 23.26
C ALA A 663 25.44 -42.27 22.85
N ALA A 664 26.58 -42.00 22.20
CA ALA A 664 26.91 -40.66 21.71
C ALA A 664 25.89 -40.14 20.68
N ARG A 665 25.43 -40.98 19.76
CA ARG A 665 24.39 -40.62 18.77
C ARG A 665 23.03 -40.37 19.41
N GLN A 666 22.62 -41.22 20.35
CA GLN A 666 21.34 -41.07 21.04
C GLN A 666 21.29 -39.81 21.92
N ASN A 667 22.45 -39.36 22.42
CA ASN A 667 22.55 -38.17 23.27
C ASN A 667 22.71 -36.85 22.50
N ALA A 668 23.18 -36.88 21.25
CA ALA A 668 23.39 -35.70 20.42
C ALA A 668 22.08 -34.98 20.10
N ARG A 669 22.00 -33.70 20.48
CA ARG A 669 20.85 -32.82 20.26
C ARG A 669 20.99 -32.13 18.91
N ILE A 670 20.04 -32.33 18.02
CA ILE A 670 20.06 -31.73 16.69
C ILE A 670 18.81 -30.87 16.53
N VAL A 671 19.00 -29.60 16.14
CA VAL A 671 17.90 -28.69 15.82
C VAL A 671 17.89 -28.44 14.32
N VAL A 672 16.79 -28.80 13.68
CA VAL A 672 16.52 -28.53 12.27
C VAL A 672 15.54 -27.35 12.19
N ILE A 673 15.92 -26.29 11.50
CA ILE A 673 15.10 -25.08 11.36
C ILE A 673 14.39 -25.12 10.02
N GLY A 674 13.06 -25.23 10.05
CA GLY A 674 12.15 -25.39 8.92
C GLY A 674 11.75 -26.86 8.69
N ALA A 675 10.45 -27.12 8.59
CA ALA A 675 9.86 -28.41 8.23
C ALA A 675 9.50 -28.48 6.73
N GLY A 676 10.27 -27.81 5.88
CA GLY A 676 10.25 -28.05 4.44
C GLY A 676 10.89 -29.39 4.08
N LEU A 677 10.79 -29.81 2.82
CA LEU A 677 11.33 -31.07 2.33
C LEU A 677 12.81 -31.33 2.72
N ALA A 678 13.65 -30.29 2.71
CA ALA A 678 15.06 -30.40 3.12
C ALA A 678 15.19 -30.73 4.62
N GLY A 679 14.43 -30.06 5.49
CA GLY A 679 14.45 -30.28 6.93
C GLY A 679 13.87 -31.64 7.33
N LEU A 680 12.73 -32.00 6.74
CA LEU A 680 12.11 -33.33 6.97
C LEU A 680 13.02 -34.47 6.52
N SER A 681 13.62 -34.35 5.34
CA SER A 681 14.56 -35.38 4.84
C SER A 681 15.82 -35.47 5.72
N ALA A 682 16.33 -34.34 6.23
CA ALA A 682 17.47 -34.34 7.15
C ALA A 682 17.12 -35.04 8.47
N ALA A 683 15.97 -34.71 9.07
CA ALA A 683 15.54 -35.29 10.33
C ALA A 683 15.28 -36.79 10.22
N GLN A 684 14.55 -37.24 9.19
CA GLN A 684 14.31 -38.65 8.92
C GLN A 684 15.63 -39.43 8.76
N HIS A 685 16.59 -38.88 8.00
CA HIS A 685 17.89 -39.52 7.79
C HIS A 685 18.70 -39.60 9.08
N LEU A 686 18.65 -38.58 9.94
CA LEU A 686 19.30 -38.62 11.26
C LEU A 686 18.65 -39.66 12.19
N LEU A 687 17.33 -39.72 12.22
CA LEU A 687 16.58 -40.63 13.09
C LEU A 687 16.79 -42.09 12.71
N SER A 688 16.80 -42.41 11.40
CA SER A 688 17.10 -43.75 10.92
C SER A 688 18.53 -44.22 11.25
N HIS A 689 19.44 -43.29 11.58
CA HIS A 689 20.82 -43.55 12.00
C HIS A 689 21.06 -43.40 13.52
N GLY A 690 19.98 -43.29 14.32
CA GLY A 690 20.03 -43.36 15.79
C GLY A 690 20.07 -42.02 16.54
N PHE A 691 19.93 -40.88 15.85
CA PHE A 691 19.96 -39.54 16.45
C PHE A 691 18.59 -39.13 17.01
N ARG A 692 18.14 -39.81 18.07
CA ARG A 692 16.75 -39.69 18.59
C ARG A 692 16.38 -38.30 19.12
N ARG A 693 17.34 -37.47 19.52
CA ARG A 693 17.13 -36.10 20.01
C ARG A 693 17.19 -35.05 18.88
N THR A 694 16.57 -35.37 17.75
CA THR A 694 16.41 -34.45 16.63
C THR A 694 15.05 -33.77 16.72
N VAL A 695 15.03 -32.43 16.72
CA VAL A 695 13.80 -31.62 16.75
C VAL A 695 13.78 -30.68 15.56
N ILE A 696 12.61 -30.58 14.91
CA ILE A 696 12.31 -29.69 13.80
C ILE A 696 11.46 -28.53 14.32
N LEU A 697 11.87 -27.30 14.01
CA LEU A 697 11.15 -26.09 14.35
C LEU A 697 10.59 -25.46 13.07
N GLU A 698 9.27 -25.46 12.92
CA GLU A 698 8.56 -24.89 11.78
C GLU A 698 7.86 -23.59 12.18
N ALA A 699 8.08 -22.53 11.40
CA ALA A 699 7.57 -21.20 11.72
C ALA A 699 6.04 -21.11 11.55
N THR A 700 5.50 -21.81 10.56
CA THR A 700 4.05 -21.81 10.28
C THR A 700 3.32 -22.91 11.04
N ASP A 701 2.00 -22.92 10.95
CA ASP A 701 1.11 -23.96 11.46
C ASP A 701 1.07 -25.22 10.55
N ARG A 702 1.83 -25.22 9.45
CA ARG A 702 1.88 -26.28 8.44
C ARG A 702 3.33 -26.69 8.11
N TYR A 703 3.52 -27.97 7.82
CA TYR A 703 4.79 -28.51 7.31
C TYR A 703 4.80 -28.61 5.76
N GLY A 704 5.95 -28.92 5.18
CA GLY A 704 6.11 -29.10 3.72
C GLY A 704 6.71 -27.88 3.00
N GLY A 705 6.80 -26.74 3.68
CA GLY A 705 7.34 -25.50 3.13
C GLY A 705 6.62 -25.10 1.85
N ARG A 706 7.35 -25.04 0.72
CA ARG A 706 6.80 -24.69 -0.60
C ARG A 706 6.16 -25.85 -1.38
N ILE A 707 6.06 -27.05 -0.82
CA ILE A 707 5.19 -28.10 -1.35
C ILE A 707 3.83 -27.88 -0.69
N ASN A 708 2.86 -27.26 -1.38
CA ASN A 708 1.56 -26.88 -0.82
C ASN A 708 0.46 -27.25 -1.81
N THR A 709 -0.25 -28.32 -1.51
CA THR A 709 -1.36 -28.83 -2.31
C THR A 709 -2.68 -28.35 -1.69
N GLN A 710 -3.54 -27.72 -2.49
CA GLN A 710 -4.90 -27.38 -2.07
C GLN A 710 -5.95 -28.08 -2.92
N ARG A 711 -7.01 -28.56 -2.27
CA ARG A 711 -8.20 -29.05 -2.97
C ARG A 711 -8.97 -27.85 -3.51
N PHE A 712 -9.24 -27.83 -4.81
CA PHE A 712 -9.86 -26.72 -5.50
C PHE A 712 -10.71 -27.19 -6.68
N GLY A 713 -12.00 -26.82 -6.70
CA GLY A 713 -12.96 -27.39 -7.63
C GLY A 713 -13.06 -28.91 -7.52
N ASP A 714 -12.92 -29.61 -8.65
CA ASP A 714 -12.93 -31.08 -8.75
C ASP A 714 -11.51 -31.70 -8.71
N THR A 715 -10.49 -30.94 -8.28
CA THR A 715 -9.10 -31.43 -8.31
C THR A 715 -8.19 -30.89 -7.21
N TYR A 716 -6.90 -31.27 -7.26
CA TYR A 716 -5.84 -30.78 -6.38
C TYR A 716 -4.89 -29.87 -7.15
N CYS A 717 -4.69 -28.66 -6.64
CA CYS A 717 -3.85 -27.64 -7.25
C CYS A 717 -2.59 -27.43 -6.40
N GLU A 718 -1.42 -27.48 -7.03
CA GLU A 718 -0.15 -27.24 -6.36
C GLU A 718 0.14 -25.74 -6.34
N LEU A 719 0.28 -25.11 -5.18
CA LEU A 719 0.63 -23.68 -5.11
C LEU A 719 2.14 -23.41 -5.25
N GLY A 720 3.01 -24.40 -4.99
CA GLY A 720 4.47 -24.22 -5.04
C GLY A 720 5.18 -25.23 -5.93
N ALA A 721 5.83 -26.26 -5.37
CA ALA A 721 6.46 -27.30 -6.18
C ALA A 721 5.44 -28.01 -7.10
N LYS A 722 5.84 -28.37 -8.32
CA LYS A 722 4.99 -29.08 -9.31
C LYS A 722 5.78 -30.06 -10.17
N TRP A 723 7.06 -29.79 -10.34
CA TRP A 723 7.94 -30.52 -11.24
C TRP A 723 8.72 -31.56 -10.45
N VAL A 724 8.46 -32.83 -10.74
CA VAL A 724 9.23 -33.94 -10.20
C VAL A 724 10.02 -34.58 -11.34
N LYS A 725 11.33 -34.69 -11.15
CA LYS A 725 12.18 -35.39 -12.10
C LYS A 725 12.00 -36.90 -11.94
N ILE A 726 11.73 -37.60 -13.04
CA ILE A 726 11.79 -39.06 -13.08
C ILE A 726 13.28 -39.46 -13.15
N ASP A 727 13.82 -39.91 -12.03
CA ASP A 727 15.21 -40.35 -11.85
C ASP A 727 15.19 -41.65 -11.04
N GLY A 728 15.88 -42.69 -11.50
CA GLY A 728 15.94 -43.99 -10.81
C GLY A 728 16.90 -44.02 -9.61
N SER A 729 17.45 -42.88 -9.19
CA SER A 729 18.29 -42.81 -8.00
C SER A 729 17.47 -43.02 -6.72
N GLN A 730 18.01 -43.80 -5.76
CA GLN A 730 17.37 -44.14 -4.49
C GLN A 730 16.91 -42.92 -3.67
N ASP A 731 17.60 -41.78 -3.78
CA ASP A 731 17.27 -40.55 -3.04
C ASP A 731 16.33 -39.58 -3.79
N SER A 732 15.82 -39.96 -4.96
CA SER A 732 15.00 -39.08 -5.79
C SER A 732 13.62 -38.82 -5.18
N MET A 733 13.01 -37.70 -5.57
CA MET A 733 11.59 -37.45 -5.27
C MET A 733 10.64 -38.46 -5.93
N TYR A 734 11.05 -39.03 -7.07
CA TYR A 734 10.26 -40.04 -7.78
C TYR A 734 10.15 -41.36 -6.98
N GLU A 735 11.22 -41.80 -6.32
CA GLU A 735 11.17 -43.01 -5.48
C GLU A 735 10.27 -42.85 -4.25
N LEU A 736 10.24 -41.66 -3.63
CA LEU A 736 9.26 -41.38 -2.56
C LEU A 736 7.83 -41.45 -3.08
N LEU A 737 7.56 -40.81 -4.21
CA LEU A 737 6.23 -40.82 -4.79
C LEU A 737 5.81 -42.23 -5.20
N ARG A 738 6.72 -43.05 -5.76
CA ARG A 738 6.44 -44.42 -6.21
C ARG A 738 5.77 -45.28 -5.13
N ASN A 739 6.05 -45.00 -3.86
CA ASN A 739 5.54 -45.76 -2.72
C ASN A 739 4.27 -45.13 -2.10
N THR A 740 3.88 -43.92 -2.51
CA THR A 740 2.66 -43.25 -2.02
C THR A 740 1.40 -43.73 -2.75
N GLU A 741 0.30 -43.89 -2.01
CA GLU A 741 -1.02 -44.17 -2.58
C GLU A 741 -1.52 -42.94 -3.37
N GLY A 742 -1.23 -42.86 -4.66
CA GLY A 742 -1.70 -41.71 -5.46
C GLY A 742 -1.07 -41.48 -6.82
N LEU A 743 0.07 -42.12 -7.11
CA LEU A 743 0.62 -42.12 -8.47
C LEU A 743 -0.30 -42.93 -9.39
N GLY A 744 -1.12 -42.23 -10.17
CA GLY A 744 -1.99 -42.86 -11.15
C GLY A 744 -1.20 -43.78 -12.10
N LYS A 745 -1.75 -44.96 -12.40
CA LYS A 745 -1.11 -45.96 -13.30
C LYS A 745 -0.84 -45.44 -14.72
N GLN A 746 -1.43 -44.29 -15.09
CA GLN A 746 -1.20 -43.58 -16.34
C GLN A 746 -1.13 -42.06 -16.09
N ILE A 747 -0.02 -41.44 -16.49
CA ILE A 747 0.14 -39.98 -16.46
C ILE A 747 -0.34 -39.43 -17.80
N ARG A 748 -1.48 -38.73 -17.82
CA ARG A 748 -1.95 -38.05 -19.05
C ARG A 748 -1.02 -36.89 -19.36
N GLN A 749 -0.50 -36.85 -20.58
CA GLN A 749 0.32 -35.74 -21.02
C GLN A 749 -0.54 -34.52 -21.37
N PRO A 750 -0.12 -33.30 -20.98
CA PRO A 750 -0.83 -32.09 -21.37
C PRO A 750 -0.85 -31.91 -22.89
N GLU A 751 -1.98 -31.42 -23.40
CA GLU A 751 -2.16 -31.03 -24.81
C GLU A 751 -1.25 -29.83 -25.14
N ARG A 752 -0.71 -29.77 -26.36
CA ARG A 752 0.08 -28.61 -26.80
C ARG A 752 -0.84 -27.38 -26.90
N PRO A 753 -0.45 -26.21 -26.38
CA PRO A 753 -1.27 -25.01 -26.48
C PRO A 753 -1.29 -24.46 -27.92
N THR A 754 -2.42 -23.87 -28.28
CA THR A 754 -2.58 -23.12 -29.53
C THR A 754 -2.10 -21.69 -29.32
N TYR A 755 -1.22 -21.21 -30.19
CA TYR A 755 -0.76 -19.82 -30.20
C TYR A 755 -1.84 -18.93 -30.82
N VAL A 756 -2.18 -17.83 -30.14
CA VAL A 756 -3.30 -16.94 -30.53
C VAL A 756 -2.83 -15.49 -30.56
N GLN A 757 -2.98 -14.79 -31.69
CA GLN A 757 -2.78 -13.35 -31.78
C GLN A 757 -4.01 -12.60 -31.27
N VAL A 758 -3.84 -11.77 -30.24
CA VAL A 758 -4.96 -11.14 -29.51
C VAL A 758 -5.57 -9.92 -30.24
N GLU A 759 -4.82 -9.28 -31.14
CA GLU A 759 -5.21 -8.02 -31.81
C GLU A 759 -5.67 -8.16 -33.27
N GLN A 760 -5.56 -9.35 -33.87
CA GLN A 760 -6.05 -9.61 -35.22
C GLN A 760 -7.12 -10.70 -35.19
N GLU A 761 -8.37 -10.36 -35.55
CA GLU A 761 -9.45 -11.34 -35.70
C GLU A 761 -9.03 -12.44 -36.69
N GLY A 762 -8.71 -13.63 -36.19
CA GLY A 762 -8.44 -14.81 -37.02
C GLY A 762 -6.99 -15.03 -37.46
N GLY A 763 -5.99 -14.36 -36.86
CA GLY A 763 -4.57 -14.60 -37.16
C GLY A 763 -4.10 -16.00 -36.71
N HIS A 764 -4.07 -16.98 -37.62
CA HIS A 764 -3.55 -18.32 -37.33
C HIS A 764 -2.04 -18.41 -37.62
N ILE A 765 -1.24 -18.63 -36.57
CA ILE A 765 0.17 -18.97 -36.72
C ILE A 765 0.31 -20.37 -37.31
N LYS A 766 1.13 -20.50 -38.36
CA LYS A 766 1.43 -21.77 -39.04
C LYS A 766 2.03 -22.78 -38.04
N PRO A 767 1.43 -23.96 -37.80
CA PRO A 767 1.95 -24.94 -36.83
C PRO A 767 3.41 -25.37 -37.07
N ALA A 768 3.83 -25.47 -38.33
CA ALA A 768 5.20 -25.81 -38.70
C ALA A 768 6.23 -24.76 -38.23
N MET A 769 5.85 -23.48 -38.20
CA MET A 769 6.71 -22.40 -37.69
C MET A 769 6.92 -22.54 -36.17
N VAL A 770 5.85 -22.83 -35.44
CA VAL A 770 5.89 -23.07 -33.98
C VAL A 770 6.82 -24.24 -33.66
N GLU A 771 6.69 -25.36 -34.39
CA GLU A 771 7.52 -26.54 -34.18
C GLU A 771 9.01 -26.29 -34.48
N LEU A 772 9.29 -25.54 -35.55
CA LEU A 772 10.65 -25.12 -35.89
C LEU A 772 11.25 -24.23 -34.80
N ILE A 773 10.51 -23.21 -34.34
CA ILE A 773 10.99 -22.26 -33.32
C ILE A 773 11.15 -22.94 -31.97
N ASP A 774 10.24 -23.83 -31.54
CA ASP A 774 10.40 -24.62 -30.32
C ASP A 774 11.69 -25.46 -30.38
N THR A 775 11.96 -26.10 -31.52
CA THR A 775 13.19 -26.87 -31.74
C THR A 775 14.43 -25.98 -31.65
N LEU A 776 14.42 -24.82 -32.28
CA LEU A 776 15.52 -23.86 -32.26
C LEU A 776 15.74 -23.28 -30.86
N PHE A 777 14.67 -22.93 -30.13
CA PHE A 777 14.76 -22.44 -28.77
C PHE A 777 15.30 -23.50 -27.80
N ARG A 778 14.89 -24.77 -27.95
CA ARG A 778 15.49 -25.88 -27.20
C ARG A 778 16.98 -26.01 -27.49
N GLN A 779 17.40 -25.84 -28.74
CA GLN A 779 18.83 -25.83 -29.10
C GLN A 779 19.56 -24.65 -28.44
N LEU A 780 18.94 -23.46 -28.38
CA LEU A 780 19.49 -22.29 -27.66
C LEU A 780 19.71 -22.58 -26.18
N CYS A 781 18.79 -23.33 -25.55
CA CYS A 781 18.86 -23.70 -24.14
C CYS A 781 19.86 -24.83 -23.85
N ARG A 782 20.04 -25.80 -24.77
CA ARG A 782 20.93 -26.97 -24.62
C ARG A 782 22.37 -26.71 -25.09
N GLY A 783 22.52 -25.85 -26.09
CA GLY A 783 23.71 -25.73 -26.92
C GLY A 783 24.57 -24.53 -26.58
N PHE A 784 25.12 -24.48 -25.36
CA PHE A 784 26.13 -23.49 -25.03
C PHE A 784 27.48 -23.87 -25.66
N LYS A 785 27.67 -23.61 -26.95
CA LYS A 785 29.01 -23.43 -27.52
C LYS A 785 29.32 -21.95 -27.42
N LEU A 786 29.87 -21.50 -26.28
CA LEU A 786 30.60 -20.23 -26.25
C LEU A 786 31.47 -20.21 -27.50
N SER A 787 31.27 -19.23 -28.38
CA SER A 787 32.26 -18.98 -29.43
C SER A 787 33.62 -18.89 -28.74
N ASP A 788 34.70 -19.38 -29.36
CA ASP A 788 36.02 -19.39 -28.71
C ASP A 788 36.46 -17.99 -28.23
N ARG A 789 35.84 -16.94 -28.79
CA ARG A 789 35.91 -15.53 -28.37
C ARG A 789 35.60 -15.33 -26.88
N PHE A 790 34.64 -16.06 -26.31
CA PHE A 790 34.22 -15.90 -24.91
C PHE A 790 34.91 -16.88 -23.94
N LYS A 791 35.49 -17.99 -24.44
CA LYS A 791 36.23 -18.96 -23.61
C LYS A 791 37.56 -18.40 -23.06
N THR A 792 38.08 -17.33 -23.65
CA THR A 792 39.37 -16.72 -23.27
C THR A 792 39.25 -15.63 -22.20
N GLY A 793 38.04 -15.40 -21.66
CA GLY A 793 37.81 -14.48 -20.54
C GLY A 793 37.96 -13.00 -20.88
N ARG A 794 38.03 -12.62 -22.17
CA ARG A 794 38.19 -11.22 -22.58
C ARG A 794 36.90 -10.49 -22.93
N ASP A 795 35.73 -11.16 -22.97
CA ASP A 795 34.49 -10.45 -23.33
C ASP A 795 33.18 -11.08 -22.81
N PHE A 796 33.12 -11.58 -21.57
CA PHE A 796 31.82 -11.92 -20.95
C PHE A 796 30.98 -10.67 -20.61
N HIS A 797 31.60 -9.48 -20.61
CA HIS A 797 30.95 -8.21 -20.32
C HIS A 797 29.99 -7.75 -21.43
N SER A 798 30.07 -8.29 -22.65
CA SER A 798 29.22 -7.85 -23.77
C SER A 798 27.81 -8.44 -23.77
N LEU A 799 27.55 -9.53 -23.05
CA LEU A 799 26.24 -10.22 -23.06
C LEU A 799 25.44 -10.06 -21.76
N ASP A 800 26.05 -9.57 -20.67
CA ASP A 800 25.47 -9.15 -19.38
C ASP A 800 24.51 -10.14 -18.66
N ASN A 801 23.41 -10.59 -19.31
CA ASN A 801 22.34 -11.41 -18.75
C ASN A 801 21.67 -12.35 -19.78
N VAL A 802 20.80 -13.26 -19.31
CA VAL A 802 20.12 -14.26 -20.14
C VAL A 802 19.20 -13.64 -21.20
N MET A 803 18.48 -12.56 -20.88
CA MET A 803 17.59 -11.90 -21.86
C MET A 803 18.37 -11.38 -23.07
N ASN A 804 19.50 -10.70 -22.83
CA ASN A 804 20.35 -10.18 -23.89
C ASN A 804 20.90 -11.29 -24.79
N TYR A 805 21.31 -12.42 -24.20
CA TYR A 805 21.71 -13.61 -24.95
C TYR A 805 20.56 -14.16 -25.82
N PHE A 806 19.38 -14.35 -25.23
CA PHE A 806 18.21 -14.85 -25.95
C PHE A 806 17.78 -13.94 -27.10
N ARG A 807 17.71 -12.62 -26.88
CA ARG A 807 17.40 -11.64 -27.94
C ARG A 807 18.41 -11.73 -29.08
N THR A 808 19.70 -11.59 -28.76
CA THR A 808 20.79 -11.58 -29.76
C THR A 808 20.77 -12.83 -30.66
N GLU A 809 20.67 -14.02 -30.06
CA GLU A 809 20.74 -15.26 -30.85
C GLU A 809 19.42 -15.54 -31.57
N SER A 810 18.27 -15.18 -30.98
CA SER A 810 16.99 -15.30 -31.67
C SER A 810 16.89 -14.38 -32.88
N ASP A 811 17.34 -13.13 -32.81
CA ASP A 811 17.35 -12.22 -33.96
C ASP A 811 18.23 -12.75 -35.10
N ARG A 812 19.37 -13.35 -34.75
CA ARG A 812 20.24 -14.03 -35.73
C ARG A 812 19.53 -15.21 -36.39
N ILE A 813 18.89 -16.07 -35.60
CA ILE A 813 18.14 -17.23 -36.11
C ILE A 813 16.97 -16.77 -36.98
N ILE A 814 16.24 -15.74 -36.54
CA ILE A 814 15.10 -15.20 -37.26
C ILE A 814 15.52 -14.67 -38.63
N GLY A 815 16.57 -13.85 -38.68
CA GLY A 815 17.09 -13.31 -39.93
C GLY A 815 17.64 -14.37 -40.89
N ALA A 816 18.13 -15.50 -40.37
CA ALA A 816 18.66 -16.60 -41.19
C ALA A 816 17.59 -17.60 -41.66
N SER A 817 16.55 -17.83 -40.86
CA SER A 817 15.54 -18.89 -41.09
C SER A 817 14.23 -18.39 -41.69
N PHE A 818 13.90 -17.10 -41.56
CA PHE A 818 12.65 -16.52 -42.06
C PHE A 818 12.94 -15.35 -43.01
N PRO A 819 12.80 -15.54 -44.33
CA PRO A 819 13.12 -14.51 -45.31
C PRO A 819 12.03 -13.43 -45.46
N GLN A 820 10.77 -13.76 -45.13
CA GLN A 820 9.64 -12.83 -45.26
C GLN A 820 9.48 -11.98 -43.99
N PRO A 821 9.31 -10.65 -44.09
CA PRO A 821 9.16 -9.77 -42.91
C PRO A 821 7.99 -10.15 -41.99
N GLU A 822 6.87 -10.61 -42.55
CA GLU A 822 5.69 -11.07 -41.82
C GLU A 822 6.00 -12.31 -40.95
N ASP A 823 6.71 -13.29 -41.53
CA ASP A 823 7.13 -14.49 -40.82
C ASP A 823 8.19 -14.16 -39.75
N GLN A 824 9.04 -13.13 -39.96
CA GLN A 824 9.99 -12.66 -38.94
C GLN A 824 9.29 -12.02 -37.72
N VAL A 825 8.23 -11.24 -37.94
CA VAL A 825 7.45 -10.65 -36.84
C VAL A 825 6.77 -11.75 -36.02
N ALA A 826 6.07 -12.68 -36.68
CA ALA A 826 5.45 -13.81 -36.00
C ALA A 826 6.49 -14.67 -35.25
N ALA A 827 7.66 -14.91 -35.84
CA ALA A 827 8.74 -15.63 -35.18
C ALA A 827 9.26 -14.91 -33.93
N ARG A 828 9.41 -13.58 -33.96
CA ARG A 828 9.78 -12.77 -32.78
C ARG A 828 8.77 -12.90 -31.65
N GLU A 829 7.47 -12.86 -31.95
CA GLU A 829 6.42 -13.03 -30.93
C GLU A 829 6.48 -14.41 -30.27
N ILE A 830 6.70 -15.47 -31.06
CA ILE A 830 6.83 -16.84 -30.55
C ILE A 830 8.08 -16.96 -29.66
N PHE A 831 9.23 -16.45 -30.09
CA PHE A 831 10.45 -16.43 -29.27
C PHE A 831 10.26 -15.65 -27.96
N GLN A 832 9.62 -14.47 -28.00
CA GLN A 832 9.33 -13.70 -26.79
C GLN A 832 8.42 -14.46 -25.82
N SER A 833 7.41 -15.16 -26.33
CA SER A 833 6.56 -16.02 -25.52
C SER A 833 7.36 -17.15 -24.85
N LEU A 834 8.29 -17.77 -25.56
CA LEU A 834 9.20 -18.79 -25.02
C LEU A 834 10.21 -18.23 -24.00
N PHE A 835 10.65 -16.98 -24.16
CA PHE A 835 11.48 -16.31 -23.15
C PHE A 835 10.69 -16.07 -21.86
N LYS A 836 9.44 -15.64 -21.96
CA LYS A 836 8.56 -15.49 -20.79
C LYS A 836 8.31 -16.83 -20.10
N GLU A 837 8.15 -17.91 -20.83
CA GLU A 837 8.07 -19.26 -20.26
C GLU A 837 9.35 -19.62 -19.49
N PHE A 838 10.52 -19.32 -20.04
CA PHE A 838 11.77 -19.54 -19.30
C PHE A 838 11.82 -18.69 -18.01
N GLY A 839 11.37 -17.43 -18.08
CA GLY A 839 11.23 -16.54 -16.93
C GLY A 839 10.23 -17.03 -15.89
N SER A 840 9.08 -17.60 -16.30
CA SER A 840 8.05 -18.14 -15.41
C SER A 840 8.56 -19.29 -14.55
N ILE A 841 9.44 -20.12 -15.12
CA ILE A 841 10.05 -21.24 -14.41
C ILE A 841 10.96 -20.78 -13.27
N LEU A 842 11.59 -19.61 -13.41
CA LEU A 842 12.41 -18.97 -12.37
C LEU A 842 11.61 -18.02 -11.48
N GLY A 843 10.49 -17.49 -11.98
CA GLY A 843 9.71 -16.44 -11.33
C GLY A 843 10.42 -15.09 -11.38
N CYS A 844 11.17 -14.78 -12.43
CA CYS A 844 11.87 -13.50 -12.55
C CYS A 844 12.07 -13.05 -14.00
N CYS A 845 12.39 -11.76 -14.17
CA CYS A 845 12.91 -11.19 -15.41
C CYS A 845 14.30 -11.77 -15.73
N LEU A 846 14.51 -12.16 -16.99
CA LEU A 846 15.75 -12.79 -17.42
C LEU A 846 16.93 -11.81 -17.52
N GLU A 847 16.64 -10.51 -17.47
CA GLU A 847 17.60 -9.42 -17.33
C GLU A 847 18.39 -9.52 -16.02
N TYR A 848 17.82 -10.14 -14.98
CA TYR A 848 18.49 -10.33 -13.70
C TYR A 848 19.29 -11.63 -13.62
N VAL A 849 19.15 -12.52 -14.61
CA VAL A 849 19.74 -13.86 -14.58
C VAL A 849 21.08 -13.86 -15.30
N ASN A 850 22.12 -14.29 -14.60
CA ASN A 850 23.44 -14.51 -15.18
C ASN A 850 23.39 -15.68 -16.17
N ILE A 851 24.04 -15.50 -17.31
CA ILE A 851 24.16 -16.51 -18.37
C ILE A 851 24.77 -17.83 -17.86
N GLU A 852 25.64 -17.79 -16.84
CA GLU A 852 26.17 -18.99 -16.18
C GLU A 852 25.06 -19.91 -15.67
N HIS A 853 23.90 -19.38 -15.29
CA HIS A 853 22.74 -20.16 -14.83
C HIS A 853 22.33 -21.22 -15.85
N ILE A 854 22.23 -20.85 -17.14
CA ILE A 854 21.85 -21.79 -18.22
C ILE A 854 22.87 -22.92 -18.34
N THR A 855 24.15 -22.63 -18.11
CA THR A 855 25.23 -23.60 -18.32
C THR A 855 25.42 -24.56 -17.16
N LYS A 856 25.26 -24.08 -15.91
CA LYS A 856 25.53 -24.86 -14.70
C LYS A 856 24.27 -25.47 -14.11
N CYS A 857 23.14 -24.81 -14.30
CA CYS A 857 21.86 -25.16 -13.73
C CYS A 857 20.78 -25.04 -14.81
N PRO A 858 20.91 -25.78 -15.94
CA PRO A 858 19.97 -25.67 -17.04
C PRO A 858 18.56 -25.93 -16.53
N VAL A 859 17.66 -25.00 -16.83
CA VAL A 859 16.23 -25.21 -16.62
C VAL A 859 15.80 -26.35 -17.56
N GLN A 860 15.45 -27.50 -16.99
CA GLN A 860 15.14 -28.70 -17.77
C GLN A 860 13.76 -28.54 -18.46
N GLN A 861 13.76 -28.03 -19.69
CA GLN A 861 12.53 -27.81 -20.49
C GLN A 861 11.84 -29.10 -20.97
N GLU A 862 12.54 -30.25 -20.96
CA GLU A 862 12.00 -31.48 -21.54
C GLU A 862 11.14 -32.32 -20.59
N GLN A 863 11.15 -32.02 -19.30
CA GLN A 863 10.39 -32.78 -18.32
C GLN A 863 9.05 -32.11 -18.12
N ARG A 864 8.00 -32.70 -18.74
CA ARG A 864 6.62 -32.30 -18.49
C ARG A 864 6.29 -32.52 -17.02
N PRO A 865 5.45 -31.68 -16.40
CA PRO A 865 5.20 -31.78 -14.98
C PRO A 865 4.51 -33.12 -14.71
N LEU A 866 5.05 -33.87 -13.74
CA LEU A 866 4.38 -35.06 -13.23
C LEU A 866 3.16 -34.56 -12.44
N TYR A 867 1.98 -34.62 -13.05
CA TYR A 867 0.76 -34.27 -12.36
C TYR A 867 0.42 -35.39 -11.37
N VAL A 868 0.46 -35.07 -10.07
CA VAL A 868 0.13 -36.00 -8.99
C VAL A 868 -1.33 -35.76 -8.60
N PRO A 869 -2.29 -36.62 -9.03
CA PRO A 869 -3.72 -36.32 -8.86
C PRO A 869 -4.18 -36.23 -7.41
N THR A 870 -3.41 -36.79 -6.48
CA THR A 870 -3.66 -36.76 -5.04
C THR A 870 -2.89 -35.65 -4.31
N GLY A 871 -2.05 -34.89 -5.02
CA GLY A 871 -1.19 -33.85 -4.44
C GLY A 871 0.21 -34.32 -4.06
N LEU A 872 1.17 -33.40 -4.10
CA LEU A 872 2.54 -33.61 -3.64
C LEU A 872 2.68 -33.59 -2.12
N ASP A 873 1.71 -33.03 -1.39
CA ASP A 873 1.69 -33.08 0.09
C ASP A 873 1.70 -34.51 0.64
N ASN A 874 1.23 -35.52 -0.11
CA ASN A 874 1.32 -36.93 0.32
C ASN A 874 2.75 -37.38 0.63
N VAL A 875 3.75 -36.80 -0.04
CA VAL A 875 5.16 -37.08 0.25
C VAL A 875 5.58 -36.47 1.59
N VAL A 876 5.06 -35.28 1.88
CA VAL A 876 5.31 -34.60 3.15
C VAL A 876 4.64 -35.37 4.29
N ASP A 877 3.42 -35.86 4.08
CA ASP A 877 2.68 -36.67 5.02
C ASP A 877 3.39 -37.99 5.33
N ASP A 878 3.92 -38.70 4.33
CA ASP A 878 4.72 -39.92 4.54
C ASP A 878 5.99 -39.65 5.37
N LEU A 879 6.68 -38.53 5.10
CA LEU A 879 7.85 -38.13 5.88
C LEU A 879 7.48 -37.79 7.33
N ILE A 880 6.33 -37.17 7.57
CA ILE A 880 5.84 -36.79 8.90
C ILE A 880 5.33 -37.99 9.68
N GLN A 881 4.65 -38.95 9.05
CA GLN A 881 4.14 -40.17 9.71
C GLN A 881 5.26 -41.01 10.36
N GLN A 882 6.48 -40.86 9.87
CA GLN A 882 7.67 -41.53 10.40
C GLN A 882 8.35 -40.76 11.54
N LEU A 883 7.80 -39.61 11.95
CA LEU A 883 8.28 -38.75 13.02
C LEU A 883 7.29 -38.74 14.18
N ASP A 884 7.80 -38.70 15.41
CA ASP A 884 6.97 -38.54 16.60
C ASP A 884 6.51 -37.08 16.76
N LYS A 885 5.36 -36.87 17.41
CA LYS A 885 4.81 -35.51 17.66
C LYS A 885 5.76 -34.59 18.43
N GLU A 886 6.66 -35.15 19.24
CA GLU A 886 7.64 -34.37 20.00
C GLU A 886 8.80 -33.86 19.11
N GLN A 887 9.02 -34.50 17.97
CA GLN A 887 10.12 -34.19 17.04
C GLN A 887 9.79 -33.05 16.07
N VAL A 888 8.51 -32.73 15.84
CA VAL A 888 8.10 -31.66 14.92
C VAL A 888 7.26 -30.64 15.66
N GLN A 889 7.78 -29.42 15.78
CA GLN A 889 7.14 -28.32 16.50
C GLN A 889 6.75 -27.23 15.50
N ILE A 890 5.45 -27.10 15.24
CA ILE A 890 4.86 -26.05 14.38
C ILE A 890 4.57 -24.78 15.18
N GLY A 891 4.40 -23.64 14.49
CA GLY A 891 4.19 -22.33 15.13
C GLY A 891 5.40 -21.87 15.96
N LYS A 892 6.60 -22.30 15.58
CA LYS A 892 7.89 -22.00 16.23
C LYS A 892 8.78 -21.13 15.34
N PRO A 893 8.41 -19.86 15.08
CA PRO A 893 9.26 -18.96 14.31
C PRO A 893 10.57 -18.70 15.06
N VAL A 894 11.70 -18.97 14.42
CA VAL A 894 13.03 -18.80 15.02
C VAL A 894 13.47 -17.33 14.95
N GLY A 895 13.79 -16.74 16.09
CA GLY A 895 14.29 -15.37 16.21
C GLY A 895 15.81 -15.27 16.38
N GLN A 896 16.47 -16.33 16.86
CA GLN A 896 17.90 -16.32 17.13
C GLN A 896 18.55 -17.71 17.00
N ILE A 897 19.74 -17.77 16.41
CA ILE A 897 20.54 -18.98 16.20
C ILE A 897 21.95 -18.74 16.76
N GLN A 898 22.23 -19.26 17.95
CA GLN A 898 23.57 -19.27 18.54
C GLN A 898 24.31 -20.53 18.09
N TRP A 899 25.30 -20.40 17.20
CA TRP A 899 25.94 -21.55 16.55
C TRP A 899 27.40 -21.78 16.95
N THR A 900 27.96 -20.95 17.82
CA THR A 900 29.31 -21.12 18.38
C THR A 900 29.26 -21.58 19.85
N PRO A 901 30.30 -22.27 20.35
CA PRO A 901 30.25 -23.03 21.60
C PRO A 901 30.12 -22.24 22.92
N ALA A 902 30.01 -20.91 22.92
CA ALA A 902 29.86 -20.13 24.16
C ALA A 902 28.56 -19.29 24.18
N PRO A 903 27.70 -19.39 25.21
CA PRO A 903 27.75 -20.31 26.36
C PRO A 903 27.27 -21.75 26.03
N GLN A 904 26.46 -21.94 24.99
CA GLN A 904 26.11 -23.23 24.38
C GLN A 904 25.43 -22.95 23.04
N LYS A 905 25.54 -23.85 22.04
CA LYS A 905 24.76 -23.68 20.81
C LYS A 905 23.27 -23.83 21.13
N SER A 906 22.46 -22.92 20.62
CA SER A 906 21.03 -22.91 20.88
C SER A 906 20.24 -22.20 19.80
N VAL A 907 18.95 -22.50 19.73
CA VAL A 907 17.99 -21.88 18.82
C VAL A 907 16.83 -21.33 19.64
N GLY A 908 16.64 -20.01 19.59
CA GLY A 908 15.59 -19.29 20.29
C GLY A 908 14.45 -18.91 19.34
N CYS A 909 13.23 -19.23 19.73
CA CYS A 909 12.00 -18.90 19.01
C CYS A 909 11.39 -17.59 19.52
N LEU A 910 10.57 -16.94 18.70
CA LEU A 910 9.91 -15.68 19.04
C LEU A 910 8.86 -15.82 20.14
N ASP A 911 8.35 -17.04 20.36
CA ASP A 911 7.46 -17.36 21.49
C ASP A 911 8.21 -17.51 22.83
N GLY A 912 9.53 -17.27 22.84
CA GLY A 912 10.39 -17.39 24.01
C GLY A 912 10.94 -18.80 24.27
N SER A 913 10.54 -19.80 23.48
CA SER A 913 11.09 -21.16 23.63
C SER A 913 12.55 -21.24 23.17
N LEU A 914 13.36 -22.02 23.90
CA LEU A 914 14.80 -22.14 23.67
C LEU A 914 15.22 -23.61 23.58
N TYR A 915 15.89 -23.96 22.48
CA TYR A 915 16.33 -25.31 22.19
C TYR A 915 17.86 -25.39 22.23
N SER A 916 18.40 -26.22 23.10
CA SER A 916 19.83 -26.56 23.11
C SER A 916 20.19 -27.45 21.94
N ALA A 917 21.31 -27.18 21.29
CA ALA A 917 21.78 -27.95 20.14
C ALA A 917 23.27 -28.33 20.30
N ASP A 918 23.66 -29.45 19.72
CA ASP A 918 25.05 -29.81 19.44
C ASP A 918 25.35 -29.56 17.95
N HIS A 919 24.34 -29.75 17.09
CA HIS A 919 24.35 -29.46 15.66
C HIS A 919 23.07 -28.71 15.24
N ILE A 920 23.20 -27.69 14.39
CA ILE A 920 22.06 -26.94 13.84
C ILE A 920 22.04 -27.09 12.32
N ILE A 921 20.91 -27.51 11.76
CA ILE A 921 20.67 -27.53 10.31
C ILE A 921 19.69 -26.40 9.97
N CYS A 922 20.17 -25.36 9.29
CA CYS A 922 19.35 -24.26 8.80
C CYS A 922 18.80 -24.59 7.40
N THR A 923 17.48 -24.67 7.27
CA THR A 923 16.79 -24.93 5.99
C THR A 923 15.93 -23.75 5.51
N LEU A 924 16.19 -22.56 6.07
CA LEU A 924 15.44 -21.35 5.77
C LEU A 924 15.52 -20.98 4.29
N PRO A 925 14.41 -20.50 3.68
CA PRO A 925 14.42 -20.00 2.31
C PRO A 925 15.43 -18.86 2.11
N LEU A 926 15.97 -18.74 0.90
CA LEU A 926 16.96 -17.70 0.56
C LEU A 926 16.42 -16.28 0.80
N GLY A 927 15.12 -16.06 0.56
CA GLY A 927 14.45 -14.79 0.85
C GLY A 927 14.51 -14.41 2.33
N VAL A 928 14.16 -15.35 3.20
CA VAL A 928 14.27 -15.19 4.68
C VAL A 928 15.71 -14.95 5.10
N LEU A 929 16.67 -15.69 4.55
CA LEU A 929 18.10 -15.48 4.84
C LEU A 929 18.56 -14.08 4.41
N LYS A 930 18.13 -13.58 3.26
CA LYS A 930 18.49 -12.22 2.80
C LYS A 930 17.95 -11.15 3.72
N SER A 931 16.70 -11.29 4.18
CA SER A 931 16.06 -10.31 5.05
C SER A 931 16.61 -10.33 6.47
N PHE A 932 16.94 -11.52 7.01
CA PHE A 932 17.16 -11.69 8.45
C PHE A 932 18.51 -12.26 8.86
N ALA A 933 19.37 -12.75 7.96
CA ALA A 933 20.65 -13.36 8.36
C ALA A 933 21.57 -12.42 9.15
N GLY A 934 21.45 -11.10 8.96
CA GLY A 934 22.22 -10.11 9.73
C GLY A 934 21.89 -10.08 11.23
N VAL A 935 20.68 -10.51 11.62
CA VAL A 935 20.20 -10.48 13.01
C VAL A 935 19.94 -11.87 13.59
N LEU A 936 19.64 -12.85 12.74
CA LEU A 936 19.27 -14.20 13.11
C LEU A 936 20.44 -15.02 13.68
N PHE A 937 21.66 -14.86 13.14
CA PHE A 937 22.81 -15.67 13.54
C PHE A 937 23.71 -14.97 14.57
N ARG A 938 24.12 -15.70 15.60
CA ARG A 938 25.01 -15.25 16.67
C ARG A 938 26.18 -16.25 16.86
N PRO A 939 27.44 -15.82 16.68
CA PRO A 939 27.86 -14.57 16.02
C PRO A 939 27.34 -14.50 14.57
N THR A 940 27.43 -13.32 13.97
CA THR A 940 27.06 -13.13 12.56
C THR A 940 27.82 -14.10 11.66
N LEU A 941 27.20 -14.53 10.56
CA LEU A 941 27.84 -15.43 9.61
C LEU A 941 29.11 -14.81 9.01
N PRO A 942 30.10 -15.63 8.60
CA PRO A 942 31.27 -15.17 7.89
C PRO A 942 30.93 -14.31 6.66
N LEU A 943 31.77 -13.32 6.39
CA LEU A 943 31.51 -12.31 5.35
C LEU A 943 31.26 -12.92 3.96
N ASP A 944 32.01 -13.95 3.59
CA ASP A 944 31.85 -14.64 2.30
C ASP A 944 30.49 -15.34 2.17
N LYS A 945 29.97 -15.90 3.27
CA LYS A 945 28.62 -16.48 3.34
C LYS A 945 27.54 -15.40 3.32
N MET A 946 27.74 -14.28 4.03
CA MET A 946 26.83 -13.12 3.95
C MET A 946 26.78 -12.53 2.54
N MET A 947 27.92 -12.45 1.85
CA MET A 947 27.98 -12.02 0.46
C MET A 947 27.30 -13.03 -0.47
N ALA A 948 27.44 -14.33 -0.23
CA ALA A 948 26.72 -15.33 -1.01
C ALA A 948 25.19 -15.21 -0.87
N ILE A 949 24.69 -15.01 0.36
CA ILE A 949 23.27 -14.74 0.63
C ILE A 949 22.82 -13.47 -0.11
N ARG A 950 23.63 -12.40 -0.06
CA ARG A 950 23.32 -11.14 -0.74
C ARG A 950 23.31 -11.27 -2.27
N ASN A 951 24.28 -11.98 -2.86
CA ASN A 951 24.47 -12.01 -4.30
C ASN A 951 23.52 -12.99 -5.01
N LEU A 952 23.21 -14.15 -4.42
CA LEU A 952 22.28 -15.12 -5.04
C LEU A 952 20.92 -14.47 -5.31
N GLY A 953 20.33 -14.71 -6.48
CA GLY A 953 18.99 -14.23 -6.80
C GLY A 953 17.92 -15.23 -6.39
N PHE A 954 16.69 -14.78 -6.23
CA PHE A 954 15.52 -15.65 -6.17
C PHE A 954 14.34 -14.98 -6.90
N GLY A 955 13.50 -15.77 -7.53
CA GLY A 955 12.27 -15.32 -8.18
C GLY A 955 11.04 -15.84 -7.45
N ASN A 956 9.87 -15.38 -7.89
CA ASN A 956 8.57 -15.67 -7.30
C ASN A 956 7.65 -16.36 -8.33
N PRO A 957 7.85 -17.66 -8.61
CA PRO A 957 6.96 -18.37 -9.52
C PRO A 957 5.52 -18.31 -8.99
N LEU A 958 4.65 -17.66 -9.75
CA LEU A 958 3.25 -17.44 -9.42
C LEU A 958 2.39 -18.48 -10.11
N LYS A 959 1.42 -19.02 -9.37
CA LYS A 959 0.38 -19.91 -9.90
C LYS A 959 -1.00 -19.34 -9.61
N ILE A 960 -1.86 -19.42 -10.61
CA ILE A 960 -3.23 -18.92 -10.56
C ILE A 960 -4.13 -20.01 -11.12
N TYR A 961 -5.16 -20.39 -10.36
CA TYR A 961 -6.15 -21.39 -10.70
C TYR A 961 -7.55 -20.77 -10.67
N LEU A 962 -8.38 -21.15 -11.65
CA LEU A 962 -9.75 -20.63 -11.82
C LEU A 962 -10.73 -21.79 -11.91
N SER A 963 -11.76 -21.79 -11.07
CA SER A 963 -12.82 -22.81 -11.06
C SER A 963 -14.04 -22.35 -11.85
N TYR A 964 -14.67 -23.24 -12.61
CA TYR A 964 -15.87 -22.96 -13.39
C TYR A 964 -16.98 -23.98 -13.15
N LYS A 965 -18.21 -23.50 -12.94
CA LYS A 965 -19.38 -24.35 -12.70
C LYS A 965 -19.69 -25.34 -13.84
N LYS A 966 -19.47 -24.94 -15.09
CA LYS A 966 -19.70 -25.80 -16.27
C LYS A 966 -18.36 -26.32 -16.80
N PRO A 967 -18.31 -27.54 -17.37
CA PRO A 967 -17.08 -28.07 -17.95
C PRO A 967 -16.47 -27.10 -18.97
N ILE A 968 -15.19 -26.79 -18.80
CA ILE A 968 -14.46 -25.78 -19.59
C ILE A 968 -14.44 -26.15 -21.08
N LYS A 969 -14.37 -27.44 -21.40
CA LYS A 969 -14.39 -27.97 -22.78
C LYS A 969 -15.61 -27.54 -23.60
N ARG A 970 -16.68 -27.04 -22.98
CA ARG A 970 -17.85 -26.49 -23.69
C ARG A 970 -17.53 -25.20 -24.43
N TRP A 971 -16.55 -24.44 -23.99
CA TRP A 971 -16.22 -23.12 -24.53
C TRP A 971 -14.73 -22.93 -24.82
N LEU A 972 -13.84 -23.73 -24.23
CA LEU A 972 -12.42 -23.77 -24.54
C LEU A 972 -12.06 -25.07 -25.26
N LYS A 973 -11.62 -24.98 -26.52
CA LYS A 973 -11.33 -26.15 -27.36
C LYS A 973 -9.91 -26.72 -27.15
N SER A 974 -8.95 -25.88 -26.80
CA SER A 974 -7.55 -26.22 -26.56
C SER A 974 -6.93 -25.24 -25.56
N ASN A 975 -5.82 -25.62 -24.93
CA ASN A 975 -5.00 -24.69 -24.16
C ASN A 975 -4.57 -23.50 -25.04
N LEU A 976 -4.36 -22.33 -24.44
CA LEU A 976 -4.10 -21.08 -25.15
C LEU A 976 -2.74 -20.50 -24.77
N ARG A 977 -2.04 -19.97 -25.76
CA ARG A 977 -0.84 -19.15 -25.58
C ARG A 977 -1.04 -17.80 -26.28
N PRO A 978 -1.42 -16.75 -25.53
CA PRO A 978 -1.67 -15.42 -26.08
C PRO A 978 -0.39 -14.76 -26.61
N LEU A 979 -0.50 -14.08 -27.75
CA LEU A 979 0.52 -13.25 -28.41
C LEU A 979 -0.03 -11.84 -28.68
N GLY A 980 0.86 -10.88 -28.97
CA GLY A 980 0.49 -9.47 -29.12
C GLY A 980 1.21 -8.54 -28.15
N THR A 981 2.47 -8.83 -27.80
CA THR A 981 3.28 -7.96 -26.92
C THR A 981 4.26 -7.05 -27.65
N LEU A 982 4.34 -7.14 -28.97
CA LEU A 982 5.08 -6.21 -29.80
C LEU A 982 4.19 -4.99 -30.12
N VAL A 983 3.87 -4.20 -29.10
CA VAL A 983 3.23 -2.89 -29.31
C VAL A 983 4.19 -2.01 -30.09
N ASN A 984 3.70 -1.42 -31.18
CA ASN A 984 4.45 -0.53 -32.06
C ASN A 984 4.98 0.68 -31.24
N PRO A 985 6.31 0.86 -31.06
CA PRO A 985 6.86 1.90 -30.17
C PRO A 985 6.51 3.34 -30.57
N ILE A 986 5.96 3.52 -31.77
CA ILE A 986 5.69 4.83 -32.39
C ILE A 986 4.28 5.34 -32.04
N LEU A 987 3.36 4.49 -31.55
CA LEU A 987 1.94 4.85 -31.43
C LEU A 987 1.39 4.91 -30.00
N ASP A 988 2.15 4.55 -28.96
CA ASP A 988 1.58 4.53 -27.62
C ASP A 988 2.57 4.97 -26.53
N GLN A 989 2.64 6.29 -26.29
CA GLN A 989 3.27 6.86 -25.09
C GLN A 989 2.32 6.82 -23.87
N GLN A 990 1.15 6.18 -24.00
CA GLN A 990 0.10 6.04 -22.98
C GLN A 990 -0.37 4.59 -22.76
N ALA A 991 0.42 3.57 -23.12
CA ALA A 991 0.06 2.21 -22.78
C ALA A 991 0.11 2.01 -21.26
N GLU A 992 -1.07 2.03 -20.61
CA GLU A 992 -1.24 1.59 -19.21
C GLU A 992 -0.50 0.26 -19.01
N ARG A 993 0.31 0.16 -17.95
CA ARG A 993 1.04 -1.08 -17.61
C ARG A 993 0.03 -2.22 -17.42
N ASN A 994 -0.10 -3.12 -18.39
CA ASN A 994 -1.04 -4.24 -18.35
C ASN A 994 -0.32 -5.58 -18.17
N TRP A 995 -0.33 -6.14 -16.96
CA TRP A 995 0.35 -7.39 -16.64
C TRP A 995 -0.18 -8.60 -17.43
N THR A 996 -1.40 -8.56 -17.99
CA THR A 996 -1.97 -9.67 -18.76
C THR A 996 -1.16 -9.99 -20.02
N GLN A 997 -0.33 -9.05 -20.49
CA GLN A 997 0.67 -9.26 -21.55
C GLN A 997 1.79 -10.25 -21.14
N GLN A 998 1.94 -10.53 -19.85
CA GLN A 998 2.92 -11.48 -19.31
C GLN A 998 2.34 -12.89 -19.15
N VAL A 999 1.07 -13.12 -19.50
CA VAL A 999 0.48 -14.47 -19.52
C VAL A 999 1.13 -15.31 -20.61
N VAL A 1000 1.71 -16.43 -20.19
CA VAL A 1000 2.43 -17.37 -21.04
C VAL A 1000 1.51 -18.45 -21.58
N GLU A 1001 0.65 -19.00 -20.72
CA GLU A 1001 -0.25 -20.08 -21.09
C GLU A 1001 -1.48 -20.06 -20.19
N ILE A 1002 -2.64 -20.38 -20.76
CA ILE A 1002 -3.87 -20.69 -20.05
C ILE A 1002 -4.26 -22.12 -20.41
N SER A 1003 -4.22 -23.02 -19.44
CA SER A 1003 -4.36 -24.47 -19.66
C SER A 1003 -5.36 -25.12 -18.73
N GLN A 1004 -6.10 -26.11 -19.22
CA GLN A 1004 -6.92 -26.96 -18.38
C GLN A 1004 -6.05 -27.83 -17.47
N VAL A 1005 -6.39 -27.90 -16.17
CA VAL A 1005 -5.71 -28.81 -15.24
C VAL A 1005 -6.02 -30.26 -15.65
N PRO A 1006 -5.01 -31.14 -15.89
CA PRO A 1006 -5.21 -32.43 -16.56
C PRO A 1006 -6.25 -33.39 -15.93
N SER A 1007 -6.44 -33.37 -14.61
CA SER A 1007 -7.39 -34.21 -13.88
C SER A 1007 -8.75 -33.55 -13.64
N SER A 1008 -8.96 -32.33 -14.13
CA SER A 1008 -10.17 -31.53 -13.88
C SER A 1008 -10.96 -31.33 -15.16
N GLN A 1009 -12.29 -31.25 -15.07
CA GLN A 1009 -13.13 -30.72 -16.16
C GLN A 1009 -13.49 -29.24 -15.97
N HIS A 1010 -13.15 -28.66 -14.82
CA HIS A 1010 -13.70 -27.41 -14.30
C HIS A 1010 -12.65 -26.36 -13.91
N VAL A 1011 -11.36 -26.71 -13.86
CA VAL A 1011 -10.29 -25.83 -13.40
C VAL A 1011 -9.31 -25.48 -14.52
N LEU A 1012 -9.06 -24.17 -14.68
CA LEU A 1012 -7.98 -23.61 -15.50
C LEU A 1012 -6.80 -23.20 -14.64
N GLU A 1013 -5.61 -23.29 -15.20
CA GLU A 1013 -4.37 -22.74 -14.66
C GLU A 1013 -3.86 -21.64 -15.60
N VAL A 1014 -3.45 -20.52 -15.03
CA VAL A 1014 -2.84 -19.40 -15.75
C VAL A 1014 -1.38 -19.29 -15.35
N HIS A 1015 -0.50 -19.50 -16.33
CA HIS A 1015 0.94 -19.37 -16.17
C HIS A 1015 1.39 -17.97 -16.59
N VAL A 1016 2.17 -17.31 -15.73
CA VAL A 1016 2.66 -15.94 -15.95
C VAL A 1016 4.19 -15.91 -15.96
N GLY A 1017 4.78 -15.19 -16.90
CA GLY A 1017 6.22 -15.05 -17.10
C GLY A 1017 6.63 -13.60 -17.31
N GLY A 1018 7.48 -13.01 -16.45
CA GLY A 1018 7.91 -11.62 -16.62
C GLY A 1018 8.25 -10.91 -15.29
N GLY A 1019 7.82 -9.66 -15.14
CA GLY A 1019 8.19 -8.79 -14.01
C GLY A 1019 7.12 -8.51 -12.95
N TYR A 1020 5.92 -9.08 -13.07
CA TYR A 1020 4.73 -8.60 -12.33
C TYR A 1020 4.30 -9.50 -11.15
N TYR A 1021 5.16 -10.40 -10.68
CA TYR A 1021 4.76 -11.43 -9.72
C TYR A 1021 4.20 -10.87 -8.41
N GLU A 1022 4.92 -9.94 -7.78
CA GLU A 1022 4.50 -9.33 -6.50
C GLU A 1022 3.25 -8.46 -6.67
N GLU A 1023 3.12 -7.77 -7.79
CA GLU A 1023 1.96 -6.94 -8.10
C GLU A 1023 0.72 -7.82 -8.27
N ILE A 1024 0.83 -8.94 -9.00
CA ILE A 1024 -0.28 -9.88 -9.20
C ILE A 1024 -0.65 -10.60 -7.88
N GLU A 1025 0.32 -10.90 -7.01
CA GLU A 1025 0.04 -11.46 -5.67
C GLU A 1025 -0.77 -10.47 -4.79
N LYS A 1026 -0.59 -9.16 -4.98
CA LYS A 1026 -1.28 -8.10 -4.21
C LYS A 1026 -2.57 -7.59 -4.85
N LEU A 1027 -2.85 -7.92 -6.12
CA LEU A 1027 -4.07 -7.48 -6.80
C LEU A 1027 -5.32 -7.98 -6.07
N PRO A 1028 -6.38 -7.17 -5.91
CA PRO A 1028 -7.69 -7.68 -5.48
C PRO A 1028 -8.19 -8.79 -6.41
N ASP A 1029 -8.83 -9.82 -5.83
CA ASP A 1029 -9.26 -11.01 -6.56
C ASP A 1029 -10.25 -10.67 -7.69
N ASP A 1030 -11.18 -9.72 -7.46
CA ASP A 1030 -12.13 -9.23 -8.45
C ASP A 1030 -11.43 -8.63 -9.68
N LYS A 1031 -10.38 -7.82 -9.46
CA LYS A 1031 -9.57 -7.22 -10.53
C LYS A 1031 -8.79 -8.28 -11.30
N LEU A 1032 -8.21 -9.25 -10.60
CA LEU A 1032 -7.50 -10.36 -11.22
C LEU A 1032 -8.45 -11.20 -12.11
N LEU A 1033 -9.65 -11.48 -11.62
CA LEU A 1033 -10.69 -12.21 -12.36
C LEU A 1033 -11.21 -11.45 -13.57
N GLU A 1034 -11.46 -10.15 -13.42
CA GLU A 1034 -11.87 -9.24 -14.50
C GLU A 1034 -10.84 -9.26 -15.63
N GLN A 1035 -9.56 -9.08 -15.29
CA GLN A 1035 -8.47 -8.98 -16.24
C GLN A 1035 -8.18 -10.30 -16.96
N ILE A 1036 -8.17 -11.44 -16.25
CA ILE A 1036 -7.97 -12.76 -16.88
C ILE A 1036 -9.18 -13.12 -17.75
N THR A 1037 -10.39 -12.84 -17.29
CA THR A 1037 -11.61 -13.13 -18.07
C THR A 1037 -11.67 -12.24 -19.32
N GLY A 1038 -11.26 -10.97 -19.21
CA GLY A 1038 -11.08 -10.07 -20.34
C GLY A 1038 -10.08 -10.63 -21.37
N LEU A 1039 -8.93 -11.13 -20.91
CA LEU A 1039 -7.94 -11.78 -21.78
C LEU A 1039 -8.52 -13.04 -22.46
N LEU A 1040 -9.19 -13.92 -21.71
CA LEU A 1040 -9.84 -15.12 -22.23
C LEU A 1040 -10.86 -14.79 -23.33
N ARG A 1041 -11.76 -13.83 -23.08
CA ARG A 1041 -12.78 -13.39 -24.04
C ARG A 1041 -12.16 -12.91 -25.36
N ARG A 1042 -11.03 -12.18 -25.29
CA ARG A 1042 -10.28 -11.77 -26.49
C ARG A 1042 -9.63 -12.95 -27.19
N CYS A 1043 -8.95 -13.83 -26.46
CA CYS A 1043 -8.23 -14.97 -27.04
C CYS A 1043 -9.15 -15.97 -27.77
N ILE A 1044 -10.38 -16.16 -27.30
CA ILE A 1044 -11.32 -17.09 -27.95
C ILE A 1044 -12.41 -16.38 -28.77
N SER A 1045 -12.32 -15.05 -28.90
CA SER A 1045 -13.31 -14.19 -29.58
C SER A 1045 -14.75 -14.49 -29.17
N ASN A 1046 -14.98 -14.71 -27.86
CA ASN A 1046 -16.29 -15.06 -27.32
C ASN A 1046 -16.55 -14.26 -26.04
N HIS A 1047 -17.44 -13.27 -26.13
CA HIS A 1047 -17.83 -12.44 -24.99
C HIS A 1047 -18.67 -13.20 -23.94
N LEU A 1048 -19.21 -14.39 -24.27
CA LEU A 1048 -20.02 -15.22 -23.38
C LEU A 1048 -19.20 -16.15 -22.47
N VAL A 1049 -17.87 -16.04 -22.47
CA VAL A 1049 -17.04 -16.74 -21.47
C VAL A 1049 -17.52 -16.30 -20.09
N PRO A 1050 -17.98 -17.25 -19.25
CA PRO A 1050 -18.44 -16.93 -17.91
C PRO A 1050 -17.29 -16.44 -17.06
N TYR A 1051 -17.58 -15.66 -16.02
CA TYR A 1051 -16.61 -15.46 -14.95
C TYR A 1051 -16.38 -16.78 -14.21
N PRO A 1052 -15.16 -17.04 -13.71
CA PRO A 1052 -14.91 -18.15 -12.82
C PRO A 1052 -15.66 -17.97 -11.49
N GLN A 1053 -15.99 -19.09 -10.86
CA GLN A 1053 -16.69 -19.14 -9.58
C GLN A 1053 -15.75 -18.90 -8.41
N GLU A 1054 -14.53 -19.42 -8.49
CA GLU A 1054 -13.51 -19.31 -7.45
C GLU A 1054 -12.15 -19.05 -8.11
N LEU A 1055 -11.26 -18.41 -7.34
CA LEU A 1055 -9.88 -18.12 -7.68
C LEU A 1055 -8.98 -18.69 -6.58
N LEU A 1056 -7.87 -19.30 -6.97
CA LEU A 1056 -6.83 -19.74 -6.05
C LEU A 1056 -5.47 -19.30 -6.60
N ARG A 1057 -4.65 -18.64 -5.78
CA ARG A 1057 -3.32 -18.15 -6.17
C ARG A 1057 -2.26 -18.37 -5.10
N SER A 1058 -1.01 -18.52 -5.52
CA SER A 1058 0.14 -18.58 -4.60
C SER A 1058 0.55 -17.19 -4.11
N ASN A 1059 1.14 -17.10 -2.92
CA ASN A 1059 1.58 -15.85 -2.27
C ASN A 1059 3.00 -15.95 -1.66
N TRP A 1060 3.94 -16.54 -2.40
CA TRP A 1060 5.28 -16.86 -1.87
C TRP A 1060 6.16 -15.63 -1.61
N SER A 1061 5.91 -14.53 -2.34
CA SER A 1061 6.71 -13.31 -2.21
C SER A 1061 6.27 -12.45 -1.03
N THR A 1062 4.97 -12.46 -0.72
CA THR A 1062 4.36 -11.65 0.35
C THR A 1062 4.31 -12.36 1.71
N SER A 1063 4.49 -13.69 1.73
CA SER A 1063 4.54 -14.44 2.99
C SER A 1063 5.86 -14.25 3.74
N ALA A 1064 5.78 -13.74 4.97
CA ALA A 1064 6.93 -13.45 5.84
C ALA A 1064 7.83 -14.68 6.14
N CYS A 1065 7.29 -15.90 6.08
CA CYS A 1065 8.02 -17.15 6.34
C CYS A 1065 8.75 -17.70 5.12
N TYR A 1066 8.49 -17.16 3.92
CA TYR A 1066 9.09 -17.64 2.66
C TYR A 1066 9.89 -16.54 1.95
N LEU A 1067 9.30 -15.34 1.82
CA LEU A 1067 9.89 -14.14 1.22
C LEU A 1067 10.58 -14.40 -0.11
N GLY A 1068 10.06 -15.35 -0.90
CA GLY A 1068 10.74 -15.80 -2.10
C GLY A 1068 10.43 -17.23 -2.53
N GLY A 1069 10.50 -17.43 -3.83
CA GLY A 1069 10.45 -18.73 -4.47
C GLY A 1069 11.85 -19.22 -4.88
N ARG A 1070 12.01 -19.47 -6.17
CA ARG A 1070 13.10 -20.28 -6.72
C ARG A 1070 14.43 -19.52 -6.82
N PRO A 1071 15.56 -20.07 -6.33
CA PRO A 1071 16.86 -19.42 -6.48
C PRO A 1071 17.38 -19.47 -7.93
N TYR A 1072 18.10 -18.43 -8.34
CA TYR A 1072 18.82 -18.32 -9.63
C TYR A 1072 20.18 -17.62 -9.44
N PHE A 1073 21.04 -17.67 -10.45
CA PHE A 1073 22.28 -16.87 -10.41
C PHE A 1073 21.96 -15.47 -10.87
N SER A 1074 22.04 -14.48 -9.98
CA SER A 1074 21.91 -13.09 -10.38
C SER A 1074 23.11 -12.68 -11.22
N THR A 1075 23.01 -11.58 -11.95
CA THR A 1075 24.15 -10.97 -12.68
C THR A 1075 25.39 -10.73 -11.79
N SER A 1076 25.21 -10.69 -10.47
CA SER A 1076 26.28 -10.54 -9.47
C SER A 1076 26.74 -11.84 -8.79
N SER A 1077 26.15 -12.99 -9.12
CA SER A 1077 26.47 -14.28 -8.49
C SER A 1077 26.90 -15.36 -9.48
N SER A 1078 27.51 -16.41 -8.92
CA SER A 1078 28.05 -17.55 -9.65
C SER A 1078 27.84 -18.85 -8.90
N ALA A 1079 28.26 -19.96 -9.51
CA ALA A 1079 28.28 -21.27 -8.84
C ALA A 1079 29.09 -21.28 -7.52
N ARG A 1080 30.05 -20.35 -7.35
CA ARG A 1080 30.83 -20.23 -6.10
C ARG A 1080 30.00 -19.77 -4.92
N ASP A 1081 28.99 -18.93 -5.16
CA ASP A 1081 28.14 -18.41 -4.08
C ASP A 1081 27.23 -19.50 -3.53
N VAL A 1082 26.74 -20.40 -4.39
CA VAL A 1082 26.04 -21.62 -3.94
C VAL A 1082 26.94 -22.49 -3.05
N GLN A 1083 28.20 -22.68 -3.45
CA GLN A 1083 29.16 -23.48 -2.67
C GLN A 1083 29.48 -22.83 -1.31
N ARG A 1084 29.65 -21.51 -1.27
CA ARG A 1084 29.85 -20.74 -0.02
C ARG A 1084 28.64 -20.85 0.91
N LEU A 1085 27.43 -20.75 0.36
CA LEU A 1085 26.21 -20.92 1.13
C LEU A 1085 26.11 -22.36 1.69
N ALA A 1086 26.45 -23.37 0.90
CA ALA A 1086 26.41 -24.79 1.29
C ALA A 1086 27.52 -25.26 2.23
N ALA A 1087 28.59 -24.47 2.40
CA ALA A 1087 29.70 -24.83 3.28
C ALA A 1087 29.25 -24.87 4.75
N PRO A 1088 29.55 -25.94 5.51
CA PRO A 1088 29.21 -26.01 6.92
C PRO A 1088 30.17 -25.10 7.72
N LEU A 1089 29.71 -24.62 8.87
CA LEU A 1089 30.52 -23.82 9.80
C LEU A 1089 30.84 -24.60 11.07
N GLY A 1090 32.03 -24.37 11.64
CA GLY A 1090 32.53 -25.01 12.86
C GLY A 1090 33.96 -25.54 12.67
N GLU A 1091 34.85 -25.31 13.64
CA GLU A 1091 36.28 -25.61 13.50
C GLU A 1091 36.62 -27.10 13.62
N ARG A 1092 35.97 -27.81 14.55
CA ARG A 1092 36.25 -29.22 14.86
C ARG A 1092 35.04 -30.15 14.71
N SER A 1093 33.84 -29.58 14.67
CA SER A 1093 32.59 -30.30 14.46
C SER A 1093 31.61 -29.44 13.65
N PRO A 1094 30.75 -30.06 12.82
CA PRO A 1094 29.82 -29.32 11.98
C PRO A 1094 28.77 -28.62 12.86
N SER A 1095 28.96 -27.35 13.14
CA SER A 1095 28.18 -26.61 14.14
C SER A 1095 26.91 -26.01 13.56
N LEU A 1096 27.03 -25.39 12.37
CA LEU A 1096 25.90 -24.86 11.61
C LEU A 1096 26.01 -25.31 10.16
N LEU A 1097 25.00 -26.02 9.71
CA LEU A 1097 24.90 -26.59 8.38
C LEU A 1097 23.76 -25.91 7.62
N PHE A 1098 23.89 -25.81 6.30
CA PHE A 1098 22.89 -25.16 5.44
C PHE A 1098 22.38 -26.16 4.41
N ALA A 1099 21.08 -26.41 4.44
CA ALA A 1099 20.37 -27.22 3.46
C ALA A 1099 19.25 -26.39 2.80
N GLY A 1100 18.75 -26.86 1.68
CA GLY A 1100 17.78 -26.16 0.84
C GLY A 1100 18.22 -26.13 -0.62
N ASP A 1101 17.26 -25.85 -1.48
CA ASP A 1101 17.40 -25.79 -2.95
C ASP A 1101 18.43 -24.74 -3.42
N ALA A 1102 18.68 -23.70 -2.62
CA ALA A 1102 19.71 -22.68 -2.86
C ALA A 1102 21.15 -23.15 -2.52
N THR A 1103 21.32 -24.35 -1.97
CA THR A 1103 22.62 -24.86 -1.50
C THR A 1103 23.18 -26.01 -2.36
N SER A 1104 22.52 -26.36 -3.48
CA SER A 1104 22.95 -27.47 -4.35
C SER A 1104 23.02 -27.06 -5.81
N LEU A 1105 24.20 -27.18 -6.42
CA LEU A 1105 24.35 -26.98 -7.87
C LEU A 1105 23.63 -28.06 -8.69
N LYS A 1106 23.60 -29.30 -8.18
CA LYS A 1106 22.89 -30.41 -8.83
C LYS A 1106 21.40 -30.25 -8.51
N GLY A 1107 20.60 -29.97 -9.55
CA GLY A 1107 19.16 -29.71 -9.38
C GLY A 1107 18.83 -28.35 -8.74
N PHE A 1108 19.69 -27.35 -8.90
CA PHE A 1108 19.53 -26.03 -8.27
C PHE A 1108 18.10 -25.45 -8.40
N GLY A 1109 17.51 -25.07 -7.27
CA GLY A 1109 16.14 -24.56 -7.21
C GLY A 1109 15.04 -25.60 -7.43
N THR A 1110 15.33 -26.91 -7.31
CA THR A 1110 14.32 -27.99 -7.39
C THR A 1110 14.09 -28.69 -6.05
N ILE A 1111 12.98 -29.42 -5.96
CA ILE A 1111 12.65 -30.27 -4.80
C ILE A 1111 13.67 -31.38 -4.58
N ASP A 1112 14.25 -31.95 -5.64
CA ASP A 1112 15.33 -32.95 -5.52
C ASP A 1112 16.59 -32.33 -4.89
N ALA A 1113 16.92 -31.08 -5.20
CA ALA A 1113 18.00 -30.36 -4.53
C ALA A 1113 17.69 -30.10 -3.05
N ALA A 1114 16.45 -29.72 -2.73
CA ALA A 1114 16.03 -29.55 -1.35
C ALA A 1114 16.20 -30.86 -0.55
N ARG A 1115 15.66 -31.98 -1.05
CA ARG A 1115 15.79 -33.30 -0.41
C ARG A 1115 17.25 -33.75 -0.26
N SER A 1116 17.99 -33.77 -1.37
CA SER A 1116 19.38 -34.26 -1.37
C SER A 1116 20.31 -33.38 -0.52
N SER A 1117 20.08 -32.06 -0.44
CA SER A 1117 20.84 -31.18 0.45
C SER A 1117 20.54 -31.45 1.94
N GLY A 1118 19.30 -31.78 2.30
CA GLY A 1118 18.94 -32.20 3.65
C GLY A 1118 19.67 -33.47 4.07
N ILE A 1119 19.62 -34.50 3.21
CA ILE A 1119 20.33 -35.77 3.40
C ILE A 1119 21.85 -35.52 3.47
N ARG A 1120 22.40 -34.64 2.63
CA ARG A 1120 23.82 -34.26 2.64
C ARG A 1120 24.27 -33.69 3.99
N GLU A 1121 23.50 -32.76 4.57
CA GLU A 1121 23.86 -32.17 5.86
C GLU A 1121 23.67 -33.15 7.02
N ALA A 1122 22.63 -33.99 6.98
CA ALA A 1122 22.47 -35.09 7.93
C ALA A 1122 23.66 -36.07 7.87
N GLN A 1123 24.09 -36.44 6.66
CA GLN A 1123 25.22 -37.35 6.46
C GLN A 1123 26.53 -36.75 6.99
N ARG A 1124 26.76 -35.44 6.86
CA ARG A 1124 27.94 -34.78 7.46
C ARG A 1124 28.00 -34.93 8.98
N ILE A 1125 26.84 -34.91 9.66
CA ILE A 1125 26.76 -35.15 11.10
C ILE A 1125 27.03 -36.63 11.40
N ILE A 1126 26.39 -37.55 10.66
CA ILE A 1126 26.59 -39.00 10.81
C ILE A 1126 28.07 -39.37 10.62
N ASP A 1127 28.70 -38.87 9.55
CA ASP A 1127 30.11 -39.08 9.23
C ASP A 1127 31.03 -38.52 10.32
N PHE A 1128 30.66 -37.39 10.93
CA PHE A 1128 31.40 -36.83 12.07
C PHE A 1128 31.41 -37.83 13.24
N TYR A 1129 30.26 -38.39 13.63
CA TYR A 1129 30.22 -39.39 14.71
C TYR A 1129 30.81 -40.75 14.33
N LEU A 1130 30.81 -41.13 13.05
CA LEU A 1130 31.47 -42.36 12.58
C LEU A 1130 33.01 -42.26 12.58
N ASN A 1131 33.57 -41.08 12.28
CA ASN A 1131 35.01 -40.88 12.11
C ASN A 1131 35.70 -40.26 13.34
N CYS A 1132 34.95 -39.75 14.31
CA CYS A 1132 35.49 -39.11 15.50
C CYS A 1132 35.98 -40.15 16.53
N LYS A 1133 37.28 -40.46 16.52
CA LYS A 1133 37.94 -41.31 17.55
C LYS A 1133 37.93 -40.73 18.98
N HIS A 1134 37.49 -39.47 19.15
CA HIS A 1134 37.44 -38.73 20.41
C HIS A 1134 36.01 -38.38 20.87
N CYS A 1135 34.98 -38.88 20.17
CA CYS A 1135 33.58 -38.70 20.56
C CYS A 1135 33.03 -39.90 21.38
N LEU A 1136 33.91 -40.88 21.62
CA LEU A 1136 33.82 -41.95 22.62
C LEU A 1136 34.36 -41.40 23.95
#